data_AF-A0A3D2TTA1-F1
#
_entry.id   AF-A0A3D2TTA1-F1
#
_cell.length_a   1.000
_cell.length_b   1.000
_cell.length_c   1.000
_cell.angle_alpha   90.00
_cell.angle_beta   90.00
_cell.angle_gamma   90.00
#
_symmetry.space_group_name_H-M   'P 1'
#
loop_
_entity.id
_entity.type
_entity.pdbx_description
1 polymer ?
#
loop_
_entity_poly.entity_id
_entity_poly.type
_entity_poly.pdbx_seq_one_letter_code
_entity_poly.pdbx_strand_id
1 'polypeptide(L)'
;MVRKLLKRAGVCLLSLSMVLTGNVGISGASTSSRKGAAVETKTGSIVIDGNDIKADNVNGLTYKGFGMLSANSTSDLLMDYKSQNPEAYAKLMQYLFGGEYPIFTHVKLEMGNDRNNSTGSESATKRTKGEKANVLRNPGWQLAADAKKINPNLKVSILTWRTPSWVKTDEDKYIWYKQSILDAYEKYGYMVDYINPNTNEEWGGAGDVAYTKKFAKWIAAESTKTIADEKALALFKKIKLVVSDEANVVSSDVANKLKDDKEFMNAVDVVGYHYKTADDENNAMKWLAEEVDKEVWNSEEQATFSNSAFRPSTTDKAPTVEGTGIGGSGSALEMGNTVIKSFVESRRGHVIYQPVIGSYYEGAQYSFKELVSARDPWSGWMHYDAGLLILAHISKFAVTGWENETNTAGIWRGVASASKASAVQGTTSNAVDGRGGGENYMTLAAPTKDNFSTVIVNDSEYPMTYTLQTKNMKLKADRKLELWETRAADEGAFNENYMKCIQELSADSNGVYSFAVKPNSAVTVTSLDVSDSKEHTEAMPVEGERTVLDTDATGDVQNTEDGYLYADDFEYTGKTVPVLDGKGGFTGEKEDYIASRGGEKGAMARYTHTLNGAFEVYKSGTGNHVLRQQLDKKSTGVGSAWNNGDPVTLVGDYRWTNYTAAIDVLFERAADKQYAQIGIRQTGRTHNLSNNAGYSLKVNDDGSWILYRAKMGSTSSKGTELASGSVDASQVTPGTWFQLKLRGEGNVIKAYINDTLVATYEDSNPITSGRVAIGCGNSYTRFDSLAVTKIKGYAPYYREYIDNMETYDLTPQKNAKLVYNNKWSRTCANQGMFVYQRSVSNSTGTGASITYTFNGTGLEVLGYNKSTGGTVNVMVDGQSYKKDDALWNADNMCTAYQVSGLEDGEHTVTIEVASGSLAVDAIAVIGSIYNSDEINVTPKKGTETGLPEEELPKDLTEDVVPDISTPSPSPAAPTTTPTTKPQPIKTPSVRKGYSFKVKGASYVVTNASKKTVSYRKAANKKIKSAAIPATVKVKANGVVYSFRVTNISAKAFAGCTKLKKVIIGKNVVSIGKEAFSKAKALKKITIKTTTLKKVGKNAIKGIYKKAKISCGKKKLKAYKKLFNAKTGYKKSMKLTK
;
A
#
# COMPACT_ATOMS: atom_id res chain seq x y z
N MET A 1 8.44 -40.42 -54.07
CA MET A 1 7.14 -39.70 -54.23
C MET A 1 6.59 -39.42 -52.83
N VAL A 2 6.76 -38.29 -52.14
CA VAL A 2 6.59 -36.84 -52.43
C VAL A 2 5.14 -36.40 -52.67
N ARG A 3 4.25 -36.69 -51.71
CA ARG A 3 3.20 -35.82 -51.15
C ARG A 3 2.16 -36.65 -50.41
N LYS A 4 1.85 -36.23 -49.17
CA LYS A 4 0.58 -36.41 -48.44
C LYS A 4 -0.02 -37.84 -48.37
N LEU A 5 0.05 -38.44 -47.18
CA LEU A 5 -1.10 -38.82 -46.35
C LEU A 5 -0.63 -39.71 -45.20
N LEU A 6 -0.55 -39.15 -43.98
CA LEU A 6 -0.94 -39.80 -42.73
C LEU A 6 -0.76 -38.81 -41.58
N LYS A 7 -1.91 -38.33 -41.10
CA LYS A 7 -2.13 -37.99 -39.69
C LYS A 7 -2.45 -39.30 -38.98
N ARG A 8 -1.77 -39.59 -37.87
CA ARG A 8 -2.32 -40.00 -36.55
C ARG A 8 -1.37 -40.99 -35.83
N ALA A 9 -1.02 -40.54 -34.62
CA ALA A 9 -0.71 -41.27 -33.37
C ALA A 9 0.63 -41.99 -33.20
N GLY A 10 1.32 -41.58 -32.14
CA GLY A 10 2.49 -42.18 -31.48
C GLY A 10 3.41 -41.05 -30.97
N VAL A 11 3.80 -40.89 -29.70
CA VAL A 11 3.64 -41.60 -28.42
C VAL A 11 3.96 -40.53 -27.34
N CYS A 12 3.09 -40.30 -26.36
CA CYS A 12 3.28 -40.38 -24.91
C CYS A 12 4.72 -40.23 -24.32
N LEU A 13 4.75 -39.59 -23.13
CA LEU A 13 5.83 -39.50 -22.12
C LEU A 13 7.03 -38.59 -22.47
N LEU A 14 7.73 -37.93 -21.56
CA LEU A 14 7.53 -37.32 -20.23
C LEU A 14 8.89 -36.65 -19.93
N SER A 15 8.90 -35.66 -19.04
CA SER A 15 10.01 -35.31 -18.13
C SER A 15 11.27 -34.54 -18.59
N LEU A 16 11.63 -33.59 -17.72
CA LEU A 16 12.95 -33.26 -17.16
C LEU A 16 14.08 -32.56 -17.95
N SER A 17 14.75 -31.67 -17.19
CA SER A 17 16.17 -31.22 -17.26
C SER A 17 16.62 -30.35 -18.45
N MET A 18 17.27 -29.18 -18.22
CA MET A 18 18.68 -28.97 -17.84
C MET A 18 19.70 -29.45 -18.88
N VAL A 19 20.88 -28.80 -18.88
CA VAL A 19 22.17 -29.06 -19.59
C VAL A 19 22.45 -27.99 -20.67
N LEU A 20 23.26 -26.98 -20.33
CA LEU A 20 24.73 -26.92 -20.41
C LEU A 20 25.27 -27.03 -21.84
N THR A 21 25.93 -25.97 -22.31
CA THR A 21 27.11 -26.12 -23.15
C THR A 21 28.33 -25.83 -22.29
N GLY A 22 28.97 -26.89 -21.83
CA GLY A 22 30.29 -26.83 -21.21
C GLY A 22 31.37 -26.57 -22.27
N ASN A 23 32.30 -25.69 -21.95
CA ASN A 23 33.67 -25.86 -22.42
C ASN A 23 34.39 -26.70 -21.38
N VAL A 24 34.83 -27.89 -21.80
CA VAL A 24 35.72 -28.76 -21.04
C VAL A 24 37.11 -28.12 -21.09
N GLY A 25 37.46 -27.41 -20.03
CA GLY A 25 38.85 -27.17 -19.66
C GLY A 25 39.23 -28.19 -18.59
N ILE A 26 39.97 -29.22 -18.99
CA ILE A 26 40.64 -30.12 -18.06
C ILE A 26 41.64 -29.28 -17.27
N SER A 27 41.40 -29.09 -15.99
CA SER A 27 42.46 -28.81 -15.02
C SER A 27 42.17 -29.64 -13.79
N GLY A 28 43.15 -30.45 -13.41
CA GLY A 28 43.03 -31.42 -12.33
C GLY A 28 42.61 -30.75 -11.03
N ALA A 29 41.68 -31.40 -10.35
CA ALA A 29 41.40 -31.11 -8.95
C ALA A 29 42.70 -31.30 -8.14
N SER A 30 43.23 -30.21 -7.60
CA SER A 30 43.80 -30.27 -6.27
C SER A 30 42.66 -29.96 -5.30
N THR A 31 42.24 -30.99 -4.58
CA THR A 31 41.38 -30.88 -3.42
C THR A 31 42.12 -30.09 -2.34
N SER A 32 41.80 -28.79 -2.21
CA SER A 32 41.95 -28.10 -0.94
C SER A 32 40.55 -27.69 -0.46
N SER A 33 40.06 -28.38 0.55
CA SER A 33 38.97 -27.91 1.39
C SER A 33 39.45 -26.66 2.12
N ARG A 34 39.22 -25.46 1.56
CA ARG A 34 39.33 -24.24 2.36
C ARG A 34 38.08 -24.10 3.22
N LYS A 35 38.12 -24.69 4.42
CA LYS A 35 37.39 -24.13 5.55
C LYS A 35 37.90 -22.69 5.76
N GLY A 36 36.99 -21.72 5.79
CA GLY A 36 37.22 -20.39 6.37
C GLY A 36 38.25 -19.50 5.66
N ALA A 37 38.08 -19.17 4.39
CA ALA A 37 38.70 -17.95 3.88
C ALA A 37 37.90 -16.75 4.45
N ALA A 38 38.55 -15.90 5.25
CA ALA A 38 37.92 -14.68 5.74
C ALA A 38 37.42 -13.85 4.56
N VAL A 39 36.17 -13.38 4.63
CA VAL A 39 35.58 -12.48 3.65
C VAL A 39 36.42 -11.19 3.62
N GLU A 40 36.69 -10.66 2.43
CA GLU A 40 37.50 -9.45 2.26
C GLU A 40 36.92 -8.27 3.06
N THR A 41 37.77 -7.57 3.82
CA THR A 41 37.39 -6.32 4.49
C THR A 41 37.45 -5.17 3.48
N LYS A 42 36.35 -4.45 3.32
CA LYS A 42 36.25 -3.31 2.40
C LYS A 42 36.58 -2.00 3.12
N THR A 43 36.97 -0.96 2.38
CA THR A 43 37.33 0.34 2.96
C THR A 43 36.46 1.47 2.40
N GLY A 44 36.14 2.46 3.24
CA GLY A 44 35.48 3.70 2.85
C GLY A 44 36.16 4.94 3.43
N SER A 45 35.94 6.10 2.82
CA SER A 45 36.54 7.36 3.30
C SER A 45 35.56 8.53 3.23
N ILE A 46 35.45 9.27 4.33
CA ILE A 46 34.48 10.33 4.52
C ILE A 46 35.23 11.62 4.86
N VAL A 47 35.01 12.66 4.05
CA VAL A 47 35.52 14.00 4.31
C VAL A 47 34.34 14.94 4.46
N ILE A 48 34.25 15.61 5.61
CA ILE A 48 33.20 16.58 5.90
C ILE A 48 33.83 17.96 5.91
N ASP A 49 33.50 18.79 4.92
CA ASP A 49 33.96 20.18 4.85
C ASP A 49 32.83 21.13 5.29
N GLY A 50 33.06 21.91 6.34
CA GLY A 50 32.11 22.89 6.83
C GLY A 50 31.79 24.00 5.81
N ASN A 51 32.59 24.18 4.77
CA ASN A 51 32.26 25.09 3.66
C ASN A 51 31.15 24.57 2.75
N ASP A 52 30.89 23.26 2.76
CA ASP A 52 29.82 22.64 1.96
C ASP A 52 28.46 22.66 2.68
N ILE A 53 28.43 23.07 3.95
CA ILE A 53 27.19 23.23 4.72
C ILE A 53 26.46 24.51 4.27
N LYS A 54 25.39 24.33 3.49
CA LYS A 54 24.51 25.39 2.98
C LYS A 54 23.54 25.90 4.06
N ALA A 55 24.06 26.65 5.03
CA ALA A 55 23.28 27.16 6.16
C ALA A 55 22.09 28.05 5.75
N ASP A 56 22.16 28.70 4.59
CA ASP A 56 21.12 29.56 4.02
C ASP A 56 20.01 28.81 3.25
N ASN A 57 20.22 27.53 2.95
CA ASN A 57 19.24 26.68 2.27
C ASN A 57 18.25 26.11 3.30
N VAL A 58 17.07 26.73 3.45
CA VAL A 58 16.14 26.45 4.57
C VAL A 58 15.02 25.46 4.19
N ASN A 59 14.95 25.04 2.93
CA ASN A 59 13.91 24.15 2.43
C ASN A 59 14.49 22.88 1.79
N GLY A 60 15.37 23.03 0.79
CA GLY A 60 15.75 21.93 -0.10
C GLY A 60 16.69 20.90 0.53
N LEU A 61 17.65 21.36 1.32
CA LEU A 61 18.70 20.54 1.94
C LEU A 61 18.50 20.34 3.44
N THR A 62 17.52 21.02 4.06
CA THR A 62 17.10 20.67 5.43
C THR A 62 16.52 19.27 5.47
N TYR A 63 16.97 18.46 6.42
CA TYR A 63 16.38 17.13 6.60
C TYR A 63 15.12 17.21 7.44
N LYS A 64 13.98 16.92 6.85
CA LYS A 64 12.66 17.09 7.46
C LYS A 64 12.31 16.00 8.46
N GLY A 65 13.07 14.89 8.50
CA GLY A 65 12.73 13.68 9.26
C GLY A 65 11.87 12.74 8.43
N PHE A 66 11.09 11.88 9.09
CA PHE A 66 10.26 10.86 8.44
C PHE A 66 8.77 11.16 8.53
N GLY A 67 8.03 10.71 7.53
CA GLY A 67 6.58 10.77 7.51
C GLY A 67 5.93 9.40 7.54
N MET A 68 4.68 9.36 7.99
CA MET A 68 3.82 8.18 7.88
C MET A 68 2.57 8.50 7.08
N LEU A 69 2.11 7.54 6.29
CA LEU A 69 0.87 7.64 5.52
C LEU A 69 -0.22 6.77 6.17
N SER A 70 -1.27 7.42 6.68
CA SER A 70 -2.53 6.76 7.05
C SER A 70 -3.48 6.79 5.86
N ALA A 71 -3.66 5.63 5.23
CA ALA A 71 -4.46 5.47 4.02
C ALA A 71 -4.89 4.01 3.83
N ASN A 72 -5.83 3.77 2.92
CA ASN A 72 -6.24 2.44 2.49
C ASN A 72 -6.58 1.47 3.64
N SER A 73 -7.24 1.94 4.70
CA SER A 73 -7.61 1.18 5.91
C SER A 73 -6.44 0.68 6.76
N THR A 74 -5.25 1.22 6.56
CA THR A 74 -4.07 0.77 7.31
C THR A 74 -4.11 1.15 8.79
N SER A 75 -5.04 2.02 9.18
CA SER A 75 -5.23 2.51 10.55
C SER A 75 -6.57 2.12 11.19
N ASP A 76 -7.35 1.23 10.56
CA ASP A 76 -8.74 0.91 10.97
C ASP A 76 -8.85 0.46 12.44
N LEU A 77 -7.92 -0.39 12.91
CA LEU A 77 -7.92 -0.93 14.26
C LEU A 77 -7.23 0.00 15.28
N LEU A 78 -6.62 1.09 14.84
CA LEU A 78 -5.70 1.86 15.69
C LEU A 78 -6.44 2.59 16.81
N MET A 79 -7.63 3.10 16.49
CA MET A 79 -8.46 3.78 17.47
C MET A 79 -9.02 2.81 18.52
N ASP A 80 -9.06 1.51 18.25
CA ASP A 80 -9.44 0.51 19.25
C ASP A 80 -8.34 0.31 20.28
N TYR A 81 -7.07 0.47 19.94
CA TYR A 81 -6.02 0.55 20.96
C TYR A 81 -6.23 1.76 21.87
N LYS A 82 -6.57 2.93 21.31
CA LYS A 82 -6.83 4.13 22.10
C LYS A 82 -7.96 3.94 23.12
N SER A 83 -8.97 3.11 22.83
CA SER A 83 -10.08 2.86 23.74
C SER A 83 -9.88 1.65 24.65
N GLN A 84 -9.34 0.54 24.13
CA GLN A 84 -9.28 -0.76 24.83
C GLN A 84 -7.95 -0.97 25.57
N ASN A 85 -6.85 -0.48 24.99
CA ASN A 85 -5.51 -0.57 25.57
C ASN A 85 -4.81 0.79 25.49
N PRO A 86 -5.37 1.82 26.15
CA PRO A 86 -4.95 3.21 25.97
C PRO A 86 -3.48 3.43 26.31
N GLU A 87 -2.94 2.74 27.32
CA GLU A 87 -1.52 2.84 27.71
C GLU A 87 -0.58 2.36 26.59
N ALA A 88 -0.92 1.27 25.91
CA ALA A 88 -0.17 0.80 24.75
C ALA A 88 -0.22 1.83 23.61
N TYR A 89 -1.39 2.44 23.38
CA TYR A 89 -1.53 3.54 22.40
C TYR A 89 -0.68 4.77 22.79
N ALA A 90 -0.75 5.23 24.04
CA ALA A 90 0.02 6.38 24.50
C ALA A 90 1.54 6.13 24.40
N LYS A 91 2.00 4.92 24.75
CA LYS A 91 3.39 4.49 24.59
C LYS A 91 3.84 4.49 23.13
N LEU A 92 3.01 3.97 22.22
CA LEU A 92 3.27 4.01 20.78
C LEU A 92 3.43 5.46 20.31
N MET A 93 2.47 6.32 20.64
CA MET A 93 2.46 7.71 20.20
C MET A 93 3.67 8.49 20.75
N GLN A 94 4.04 8.26 22.02
CA GLN A 94 5.23 8.85 22.62
C GLN A 94 6.52 8.36 21.96
N TYR A 95 6.63 7.07 21.63
CA TYR A 95 7.82 6.52 21.00
C TYR A 95 8.04 7.04 19.56
N LEU A 96 6.95 7.24 18.80
CA LEU A 96 7.03 7.68 17.42
C LEU A 96 7.22 9.20 17.26
N PHE A 97 6.59 10.00 18.13
CA PHE A 97 6.49 11.45 17.97
C PHE A 97 7.07 12.26 19.13
N GLY A 98 7.36 11.66 20.27
CA GLY A 98 7.88 12.37 21.44
C GLY A 98 9.39 12.55 21.42
N GLY A 99 9.89 13.29 22.41
CA GLY A 99 11.32 13.53 22.61
C GLY A 99 11.84 14.81 21.94
N GLU A 100 13.13 15.10 22.17
CA GLU A 100 13.84 16.18 21.48
C GLU A 100 14.12 15.80 20.01
N TYR A 101 14.24 14.51 19.74
CA TYR A 101 14.58 13.93 18.44
C TYR A 101 13.52 12.91 17.96
N PRO A 102 12.30 13.39 17.66
CA PRO A 102 11.22 12.51 17.24
C PRO A 102 11.56 11.76 15.94
N ILE A 103 11.16 10.49 15.86
CA ILE A 103 11.36 9.69 14.63
C ILE A 103 10.50 10.25 13.49
N PHE A 104 9.23 10.53 13.77
CA PHE A 104 8.28 11.03 12.78
C PHE A 104 7.92 12.50 13.03
N THR A 105 7.95 13.28 11.96
CA THR A 105 7.68 14.73 11.95
C THR A 105 6.53 15.10 11.01
N HIS A 106 5.89 14.11 10.40
CA HIS A 106 4.85 14.29 9.40
C HIS A 106 3.83 13.14 9.39
N VAL A 107 2.54 13.48 9.33
CA VAL A 107 1.46 12.55 9.01
C VAL A 107 0.80 12.96 7.69
N LYS A 108 0.83 12.07 6.68
CA LYS A 108 0.11 12.22 5.40
C LYS A 108 -1.17 11.40 5.46
N LEU A 109 -2.28 11.97 5.01
CA LEU A 109 -3.61 11.36 5.07
C LEU A 109 -4.21 11.16 3.68
N GLU A 110 -4.86 10.02 3.46
CA GLU A 110 -5.79 9.87 2.35
C GLU A 110 -7.11 10.60 2.66
N MET A 111 -7.55 11.38 1.68
CA MET A 111 -8.92 11.86 1.57
C MET A 111 -9.77 10.70 1.04
N GLY A 112 -10.39 9.96 1.97
CA GLY A 112 -11.13 8.73 1.71
C GLY A 112 -12.38 8.93 0.84
N ASN A 113 -12.81 7.87 0.17
CA ASN A 113 -14.03 7.88 -0.64
C ASN A 113 -14.92 6.65 -0.42
N ASP A 114 -14.75 5.96 0.71
CA ASP A 114 -15.41 4.70 1.09
C ASP A 114 -15.13 3.54 0.13
N ARG A 115 -14.11 3.64 -0.74
CA ARG A 115 -13.75 2.61 -1.72
C ARG A 115 -12.33 2.14 -1.56
N ASN A 116 -12.09 0.88 -1.92
CA ASN A 116 -10.78 0.27 -1.77
C ASN A 116 -9.76 0.86 -2.76
N ASN A 117 -8.80 1.56 -2.19
CA ASN A 117 -7.74 2.24 -2.92
C ASN A 117 -6.35 1.61 -2.68
N SER A 118 -6.27 0.49 -1.95
CA SER A 118 -5.15 -0.47 -1.92
C SER A 118 -5.48 -1.69 -1.03
N THR A 119 -5.28 -1.59 0.28
CA THR A 119 -5.52 -2.68 1.25
C THR A 119 -6.98 -2.77 1.64
N GLY A 120 -7.60 -1.63 1.97
CA GLY A 120 -9.02 -1.45 2.24
C GLY A 120 -9.49 -0.05 1.81
N SER A 121 -10.64 0.36 2.33
CA SER A 121 -11.30 1.64 2.03
C SER A 121 -11.28 2.62 3.21
N GLU A 122 -10.85 3.84 2.95
CA GLU A 122 -10.93 4.96 3.91
C GLU A 122 -12.31 5.63 3.89
N SER A 123 -12.88 5.86 5.07
CA SER A 123 -14.15 6.58 5.21
C SER A 123 -14.09 7.99 4.61
N ALA A 124 -15.07 8.34 3.80
CA ALA A 124 -15.18 9.65 3.19
C ALA A 124 -15.60 10.69 4.24
N THR A 125 -14.87 11.81 4.30
CA THR A 125 -15.28 12.95 5.13
C THR A 125 -16.56 13.61 4.62
N LYS A 126 -16.95 13.36 3.35
CA LYS A 126 -18.22 13.79 2.71
C LYS A 126 -18.65 12.81 1.61
N ARG A 127 -19.83 12.20 1.73
CA ARG A 127 -20.46 11.27 0.77
C ARG A 127 -21.39 11.98 -0.21
N THR A 128 -21.93 13.14 0.14
CA THR A 128 -22.64 14.04 -0.79
C THR A 128 -22.07 15.46 -0.75
N LYS A 129 -22.44 16.26 -1.75
CA LYS A 129 -22.00 17.65 -1.86
C LYS A 129 -22.51 18.52 -0.70
N GLY A 130 -23.75 18.30 -0.26
CA GLY A 130 -24.38 19.06 0.84
C GLY A 130 -24.14 18.50 2.24
N GLU A 131 -23.53 17.31 2.38
CA GLU A 131 -23.23 16.72 3.70
C GLU A 131 -22.22 17.58 4.48
N LYS A 132 -22.38 17.76 5.79
CA LYS A 132 -21.32 18.39 6.58
C LYS A 132 -20.07 17.51 6.57
N ALA A 133 -18.89 18.13 6.53
CA ALA A 133 -17.67 17.36 6.72
C ALA A 133 -17.69 16.71 8.12
N ASN A 134 -17.14 15.51 8.21
CA ASN A 134 -16.95 14.81 9.48
C ASN A 134 -15.64 14.03 9.39
N VAL A 135 -14.60 14.57 10.03
CA VAL A 135 -13.27 13.95 10.14
C VAL A 135 -13.17 12.95 11.29
N LEU A 136 -14.13 12.93 12.23
CA LEU A 136 -14.11 12.05 13.41
C LEU A 136 -14.30 10.56 13.06
N ARG A 137 -14.94 10.28 11.91
CA ARG A 137 -15.16 8.91 11.39
C ARG A 137 -13.97 8.30 10.66
N ASN A 138 -12.81 8.97 10.66
CA ASN A 138 -11.62 8.49 9.98
C ASN A 138 -10.41 8.52 10.95
N PRO A 139 -9.73 7.38 11.15
CA PRO A 139 -8.71 7.25 12.20
C PRO A 139 -7.46 8.11 11.92
N GLY A 140 -7.18 8.41 10.65
CA GLY A 140 -6.00 9.19 10.28
C GLY A 140 -6.03 10.63 10.81
N TRP A 141 -7.20 11.25 10.87
CA TRP A 141 -7.35 12.61 11.40
C TRP A 141 -7.14 12.67 12.91
N GLN A 142 -7.65 11.68 13.64
CA GLN A 142 -7.39 11.55 15.08
C GLN A 142 -5.91 11.24 15.36
N LEU A 143 -5.29 10.34 14.57
CA LEU A 143 -3.86 10.06 14.65
C LEU A 143 -3.01 11.33 14.47
N ALA A 144 -3.34 12.16 13.48
CA ALA A 144 -2.65 13.42 13.25
C ALA A 144 -2.85 14.43 14.41
N ALA A 145 -4.05 14.48 14.99
CA ALA A 145 -4.34 15.31 16.16
C ALA A 145 -3.51 14.88 17.38
N ASP A 146 -3.52 13.58 17.68
CA ASP A 146 -2.78 13.00 18.80
C ASP A 146 -1.27 13.17 18.62
N ALA A 147 -0.77 12.97 17.40
CA ALA A 147 0.63 13.21 17.05
C ALA A 147 1.03 14.68 17.21
N LYS A 148 0.20 15.65 16.78
CA LYS A 148 0.47 17.08 16.97
C LYS A 148 0.44 17.50 18.44
N LYS A 149 -0.36 16.83 19.28
CA LYS A 149 -0.39 17.10 20.71
C LYS A 149 0.93 16.74 21.38
N ILE A 150 1.60 15.68 20.90
CA ILE A 150 2.92 15.24 21.36
C ILE A 150 4.05 16.05 20.71
N ASN A 151 3.96 16.28 19.40
CA ASN A 151 4.92 17.05 18.62
C ASN A 151 4.22 18.24 17.95
N PRO A 152 4.21 19.43 18.59
CA PRO A 152 3.58 20.63 18.02
C PRO A 152 4.16 21.07 16.67
N ASN A 153 5.41 20.68 16.36
CA ASN A 153 6.08 21.00 15.10
C ASN A 153 5.74 20.01 13.96
N LEU A 154 5.03 18.92 14.25
CA LEU A 154 4.58 17.95 13.27
C LEU A 154 3.75 18.62 12.17
N LYS A 155 4.00 18.23 10.92
CA LYS A 155 3.19 18.65 9.77
C LYS A 155 2.14 17.63 9.41
N VAL A 156 1.07 18.09 8.79
CA VAL A 156 0.03 17.23 8.23
C VAL A 156 -0.15 17.53 6.74
N SER A 157 -0.21 16.49 5.92
CA SER A 157 -0.55 16.63 4.50
C SER A 157 -1.70 15.75 4.08
N ILE A 158 -2.39 16.14 3.01
CA ILE A 158 -3.53 15.37 2.47
C ILE A 158 -3.41 15.18 0.96
N LEU A 159 -3.95 14.05 0.48
CA LEU A 159 -4.00 13.65 -0.92
C LEU A 159 -5.21 12.75 -1.17
N THR A 160 -5.64 12.55 -2.42
CA THR A 160 -6.66 11.56 -2.79
C THR A 160 -6.15 10.52 -3.77
N TRP A 161 -6.53 9.25 -3.56
CA TRP A 161 -6.42 8.19 -4.59
C TRP A 161 -7.62 8.25 -5.54
N ARG A 162 -8.82 8.33 -4.96
CA ARG A 162 -10.11 8.36 -5.67
C ARG A 162 -11.07 9.28 -4.93
N THR A 163 -12.03 9.83 -5.65
CA THR A 163 -12.97 10.81 -5.09
C THR A 163 -14.36 10.19 -4.83
N PRO A 164 -15.14 10.75 -3.89
CA PRO A 164 -16.57 10.47 -3.78
C PRO A 164 -17.30 10.75 -5.10
N SER A 165 -18.45 10.11 -5.31
CA SER A 165 -19.15 10.14 -6.61
C SER A 165 -19.64 11.55 -7.02
N TRP A 166 -19.86 12.43 -6.05
CA TRP A 166 -20.33 13.80 -6.26
C TRP A 166 -19.21 14.75 -6.72
N VAL A 167 -17.95 14.42 -6.44
CA VAL A 167 -16.79 15.26 -6.80
C VAL A 167 -16.48 15.06 -8.29
N LYS A 168 -16.90 16.02 -9.12
CA LYS A 168 -16.80 15.92 -10.59
C LYS A 168 -15.98 17.04 -11.22
N THR A 169 -15.77 18.15 -10.51
CA THR A 169 -14.98 19.29 -10.98
C THR A 169 -13.89 19.68 -9.99
N ASP A 170 -12.95 20.50 -10.45
CA ASP A 170 -11.90 21.12 -9.64
C ASP A 170 -12.48 21.84 -8.40
N GLU A 171 -13.62 22.53 -8.59
CA GLU A 171 -14.34 23.24 -7.54
C GLU A 171 -14.91 22.28 -6.50
N ASP A 172 -15.51 21.17 -6.92
CA ASP A 172 -16.04 20.17 -5.99
C ASP A 172 -14.92 19.62 -5.09
N LYS A 173 -13.75 19.32 -5.69
CA LYS A 173 -12.59 18.81 -4.94
C LYS A 173 -12.03 19.86 -3.98
N TYR A 174 -11.95 21.12 -4.40
CA TYR A 174 -11.52 22.20 -3.52
C TYR A 174 -12.47 22.38 -2.33
N ILE A 175 -13.79 22.39 -2.56
CA ILE A 175 -14.80 22.50 -1.50
C ILE A 175 -14.68 21.33 -0.52
N TRP A 176 -14.52 20.11 -1.04
CA TRP A 176 -14.33 18.92 -0.21
C TRP A 176 -13.09 19.03 0.69
N TYR A 177 -11.95 19.45 0.13
CA TYR A 177 -10.71 19.62 0.89
C TYR A 177 -10.87 20.74 1.92
N LYS A 178 -11.33 21.92 1.49
CA LYS A 178 -11.54 23.07 2.37
C LYS A 178 -12.40 22.72 3.57
N GLN A 179 -13.55 22.10 3.37
CA GLN A 179 -14.47 21.79 4.45
C GLN A 179 -13.92 20.71 5.39
N SER A 180 -13.21 19.71 4.88
CA SER A 180 -12.58 18.69 5.74
C SER A 180 -11.44 19.28 6.58
N ILE A 181 -10.66 20.19 6.00
CA ILE A 181 -9.59 20.91 6.69
C ILE A 181 -10.15 21.81 7.81
N LEU A 182 -11.23 22.54 7.52
CA LEU A 182 -11.87 23.41 8.51
C LEU A 182 -12.56 22.61 9.62
N ASP A 183 -13.15 21.46 9.29
CA ASP A 183 -13.70 20.54 10.29
C ASP A 183 -12.60 19.96 11.19
N ALA A 184 -11.43 19.61 10.64
CA ALA A 184 -10.26 19.21 11.45
C ALA A 184 -9.77 20.33 12.38
N TYR A 185 -9.76 21.58 11.91
CA TYR A 185 -9.42 22.72 12.75
C TYR A 185 -10.45 22.93 13.87
N GLU A 186 -11.75 22.80 13.56
CA GLU A 186 -12.83 22.95 14.55
C GLU A 186 -12.79 21.84 15.61
N LYS A 187 -12.61 20.58 15.20
CA LYS A 187 -12.69 19.41 16.10
C LYS A 187 -11.39 19.10 16.83
N TYR A 188 -10.25 19.26 16.16
CA TYR A 188 -8.94 18.86 16.69
C TYR A 188 -7.98 20.03 16.91
N GLY A 189 -8.34 21.25 16.50
CA GLY A 189 -7.52 22.44 16.74
C GLY A 189 -6.29 22.56 15.84
N TYR A 190 -6.19 21.79 14.74
CA TYR A 190 -5.06 21.88 13.82
C TYR A 190 -5.47 22.16 12.37
N MET A 191 -4.60 22.89 11.66
CA MET A 191 -4.72 23.13 10.22
C MET A 191 -3.83 22.14 9.46
N VAL A 192 -4.29 21.63 8.32
CA VAL A 192 -3.45 20.90 7.37
C VAL A 192 -2.35 21.84 6.86
N ASP A 193 -1.12 21.35 6.75
CA ASP A 193 0.03 22.16 6.33
C ASP A 193 0.29 22.07 4.82
N TYR A 194 0.06 20.89 4.22
CA TYR A 194 0.33 20.64 2.80
C TYR A 194 -0.84 19.93 2.09
N ILE A 195 -1.09 20.30 0.84
CA ILE A 195 -2.08 19.65 -0.03
C ILE A 195 -1.40 19.19 -1.30
N ASN A 196 -1.61 17.92 -1.70
CA ASN A 196 -1.49 17.56 -3.11
C ASN A 196 -2.87 17.72 -3.78
N PRO A 197 -3.05 18.72 -4.66
CA PRO A 197 -4.34 18.93 -5.32
C PRO A 197 -4.61 17.87 -6.40
N ASN A 198 -3.61 17.14 -6.86
CA ASN A 198 -3.73 16.14 -7.92
C ASN A 198 -4.14 14.76 -7.37
N THR A 199 -4.11 13.76 -8.23
CA THR A 199 -4.49 12.38 -7.88
C THR A 199 -3.23 11.55 -7.71
N ASN A 200 -3.20 10.73 -6.66
CA ASN A 200 -2.06 9.88 -6.37
C ASN A 200 -1.64 9.04 -7.59
N GLU A 201 -0.35 9.01 -7.91
CA GLU A 201 0.25 8.26 -9.03
C GLU A 201 -0.28 8.61 -10.42
N GLU A 202 -1.04 9.70 -10.55
CA GLU A 202 -1.73 10.09 -11.78
C GLU A 202 -1.40 11.53 -12.18
N TRP A 203 -0.19 11.75 -12.70
CA TRP A 203 0.18 13.04 -13.28
C TRP A 203 -0.28 13.19 -14.74
N GLY A 204 -1.11 14.20 -14.98
CA GLY A 204 -1.76 14.58 -16.23
C GLY A 204 -1.07 15.72 -16.98
N GLY A 205 0.08 16.21 -16.53
CA GLY A 205 0.87 17.26 -17.19
C GLY A 205 0.18 18.63 -17.18
N ALA A 206 0.00 19.24 -18.35
CA ALA A 206 -0.53 20.60 -18.46
C ALA A 206 -1.92 20.83 -17.82
N GLY A 207 -2.73 19.78 -17.65
CA GLY A 207 -4.01 19.87 -16.92
C GLY A 207 -3.77 20.08 -15.43
N ASP A 208 -2.88 19.31 -14.85
CA ASP A 208 -2.52 19.38 -13.43
C ASP A 208 -1.71 20.63 -13.10
N VAL A 209 -0.86 21.10 -14.00
CA VAL A 209 -0.22 22.42 -13.88
C VAL A 209 -1.27 23.53 -13.79
N ALA A 210 -2.27 23.53 -14.68
CA ALA A 210 -3.33 24.53 -14.66
C ALA A 210 -4.18 24.42 -13.39
N TYR A 211 -4.46 23.20 -12.94
CA TYR A 211 -5.24 22.95 -11.75
C TYR A 211 -4.51 23.37 -10.47
N THR A 212 -3.22 23.03 -10.32
CA THR A 212 -2.39 23.43 -9.18
C THR A 212 -2.37 24.96 -9.04
N LYS A 213 -2.15 25.69 -10.13
CA LYS A 213 -2.19 27.17 -10.13
C LYS A 213 -3.55 27.72 -9.75
N LYS A 214 -4.64 27.07 -10.19
CA LYS A 214 -6.01 27.45 -9.83
C LYS A 214 -6.27 27.21 -8.34
N PHE A 215 -5.81 26.08 -7.80
CA PHE A 215 -5.93 25.72 -6.40
C PHE A 215 -5.20 26.71 -5.50
N ALA A 216 -3.94 27.07 -5.83
CA ALA A 216 -3.18 28.09 -5.13
C ALA A 216 -3.88 29.45 -5.11
N LYS A 217 -4.48 29.85 -6.24
CA LYS A 217 -5.26 31.10 -6.33
C LYS A 217 -6.50 31.09 -5.46
N TRP A 218 -7.19 29.95 -5.35
CA TRP A 218 -8.34 29.85 -4.47
C TRP A 218 -7.93 30.02 -3.00
N ILE A 219 -6.89 29.32 -2.55
CA ILE A 219 -6.34 29.47 -1.19
C ILE A 219 -6.00 30.94 -0.91
N ALA A 220 -5.27 31.59 -1.82
CA ALA A 220 -4.88 33.00 -1.67
C ALA A 220 -6.09 33.97 -1.63
N ALA A 221 -7.16 33.65 -2.36
CA ALA A 221 -8.36 34.47 -2.49
C ALA A 221 -9.40 34.27 -1.37
N GLU A 222 -9.21 33.30 -0.46
CA GLU A 222 -10.07 33.16 0.73
C GLU A 222 -10.09 34.47 1.55
N SER A 223 -11.20 34.73 2.22
CA SER A 223 -11.40 35.94 3.02
C SER A 223 -12.31 35.68 4.20
N THR A 224 -12.52 36.66 5.07
CA THR A 224 -13.48 36.56 6.19
C THR A 224 -14.92 36.32 5.72
N LYS A 225 -15.23 36.54 4.44
CA LYS A 225 -16.53 36.19 3.84
C LYS A 225 -16.70 34.70 3.58
N THR A 226 -15.61 33.96 3.43
CA THR A 226 -15.60 32.54 3.06
C THR A 226 -15.00 31.64 4.15
N ILE A 227 -14.24 32.21 5.09
CA ILE A 227 -13.75 31.57 6.32
C ILE A 227 -13.84 32.65 7.41
N ALA A 228 -14.88 32.59 8.26
CA ALA A 228 -15.19 33.67 9.20
C ALA A 228 -14.14 33.83 10.33
N ASP A 229 -13.58 32.72 10.82
CA ASP A 229 -12.51 32.76 11.83
C ASP A 229 -11.20 33.27 11.20
N GLU A 230 -10.75 34.44 11.66
CA GLU A 230 -9.52 35.09 11.17
C GLU A 230 -8.25 34.28 11.41
N LYS A 231 -8.17 33.53 12.52
CA LYS A 231 -7.04 32.64 12.80
C LYS A 231 -7.05 31.45 11.85
N ALA A 232 -8.21 30.82 11.66
CA ALA A 232 -8.37 29.73 10.70
C ALA A 232 -8.03 30.21 9.28
N LEU A 233 -8.49 31.40 8.87
CA LEU A 233 -8.18 32.01 7.58
C LEU A 233 -6.68 32.27 7.40
N ALA A 234 -6.03 32.83 8.42
CA ALA A 234 -4.59 33.11 8.38
C ALA A 234 -3.76 31.83 8.24
N LEU A 235 -4.15 30.75 8.93
CA LEU A 235 -3.52 29.44 8.81
C LEU A 235 -3.83 28.79 7.46
N PHE A 236 -5.08 28.84 7.00
CA PHE A 236 -5.50 28.27 5.71
C PHE A 236 -4.73 28.87 4.53
N LYS A 237 -4.46 30.19 4.57
CA LYS A 237 -3.65 30.87 3.55
C LYS A 237 -2.18 30.49 3.52
N LYS A 238 -1.67 29.80 4.56
CA LYS A 238 -0.29 29.30 4.63
C LYS A 238 -0.14 27.87 4.11
N ILE A 239 -1.23 27.23 3.70
CA ILE A 239 -1.19 25.88 3.15
C ILE A 239 -0.32 25.84 1.90
N LYS A 240 0.64 24.91 1.90
CA LYS A 240 1.60 24.68 0.82
C LYS A 240 1.10 23.60 -0.15
N LEU A 241 1.58 23.64 -1.39
CA LEU A 241 1.20 22.65 -2.41
C LEU A 241 2.33 21.68 -2.76
N VAL A 242 1.96 20.40 -2.84
CA VAL A 242 2.80 19.28 -3.27
C VAL A 242 2.38 18.84 -4.66
N VAL A 243 3.34 18.62 -5.55
CA VAL A 243 3.17 17.91 -6.82
C VAL A 243 4.32 16.91 -6.96
N SER A 244 4.28 15.84 -7.73
CA SER A 244 3.19 15.29 -8.49
C SER A 244 2.67 13.97 -7.89
N ASP A 245 3.33 13.45 -6.84
CA ASP A 245 3.13 12.10 -6.30
C ASP A 245 3.11 11.04 -7.43
N GLU A 246 3.99 11.21 -8.42
CA GLU A 246 4.14 10.26 -9.51
C GLU A 246 4.70 8.93 -9.00
N ALA A 247 4.17 7.82 -9.52
CA ALA A 247 4.79 6.53 -9.33
C ALA A 247 6.12 6.47 -10.08
N ASN A 248 7.20 6.11 -9.38
CA ASN A 248 8.56 6.02 -9.91
C ASN A 248 9.23 7.39 -10.15
N VAL A 249 10.24 7.42 -11.02
CA VAL A 249 11.03 8.63 -11.30
C VAL A 249 10.11 9.75 -11.80
N VAL A 250 10.24 10.94 -11.20
CA VAL A 250 9.52 12.14 -11.60
C VAL A 250 9.62 12.39 -13.11
N SER A 251 8.51 12.78 -13.73
CA SER A 251 8.53 13.04 -15.16
C SER A 251 9.30 14.32 -15.49
N SER A 252 10.10 14.28 -16.56
CA SER A 252 10.77 15.49 -17.08
C SER A 252 9.77 16.58 -17.50
N ASP A 253 8.47 16.28 -17.65
CA ASP A 253 7.46 17.32 -17.91
C ASP A 253 7.26 18.22 -16.67
N VAL A 254 7.21 17.67 -15.45
CA VAL A 254 7.13 18.46 -14.21
C VAL A 254 8.33 19.40 -14.10
N ALA A 255 9.53 18.84 -14.20
CA ALA A 255 10.79 19.60 -14.13
C ALA A 255 10.87 20.72 -15.17
N ASN A 256 10.56 20.42 -16.44
CA ASN A 256 10.58 21.42 -17.49
C ASN A 256 9.51 22.51 -17.27
N LYS A 257 8.33 22.16 -16.74
CA LYS A 257 7.27 23.13 -16.46
C LYS A 257 7.64 24.08 -15.33
N LEU A 258 8.29 23.59 -14.27
CA LEU A 258 8.80 24.46 -13.20
C LEU A 258 9.79 25.49 -13.73
N LYS A 259 10.69 25.09 -14.65
CA LYS A 259 11.65 26.00 -15.30
C LYS A 259 10.98 27.02 -16.24
N ASP A 260 9.97 26.60 -16.99
CA ASP A 260 9.36 27.42 -18.05
C ASP A 260 8.18 28.31 -17.57
N ASP A 261 7.52 27.98 -16.47
CA ASP A 261 6.29 28.64 -15.99
C ASP A 261 6.49 29.17 -14.56
N LYS A 262 6.86 30.46 -14.45
CA LYS A 262 7.07 31.15 -13.16
C LYS A 262 5.84 31.13 -12.25
N GLU A 263 4.64 31.16 -12.82
CA GLU A 263 3.40 31.09 -12.03
C GLU A 263 3.23 29.70 -11.41
N PHE A 264 3.62 28.65 -12.12
CA PHE A 264 3.62 27.28 -11.60
C PHE A 264 4.73 27.08 -10.56
N MET A 265 5.94 27.57 -10.83
CA MET A 265 7.04 27.57 -9.86
C MET A 265 6.67 28.23 -8.52
N ASN A 266 5.95 29.34 -8.58
CA ASN A 266 5.50 30.04 -7.38
C ASN A 266 4.37 29.30 -6.64
N ALA A 267 3.57 28.49 -7.35
CA ALA A 267 2.45 27.77 -6.76
C ALA A 267 2.87 26.43 -6.12
N VAL A 268 4.04 25.90 -6.45
CA VAL A 268 4.54 24.59 -5.99
C VAL A 268 5.58 24.78 -4.91
N ASP A 269 5.38 24.21 -3.72
CA ASP A 269 6.35 24.25 -2.63
C ASP A 269 7.24 23.01 -2.59
N VAL A 270 6.68 21.87 -2.99
CA VAL A 270 7.31 20.55 -2.86
C VAL A 270 7.19 19.76 -4.16
N VAL A 271 8.27 19.07 -4.55
CA VAL A 271 8.23 17.99 -5.53
C VAL A 271 8.34 16.60 -4.87
N GLY A 272 7.21 15.89 -4.80
CA GLY A 272 7.04 14.52 -4.31
C GLY A 272 6.89 13.48 -5.43
N TYR A 273 7.54 12.32 -5.27
CA TYR A 273 7.34 11.12 -6.12
C TYR A 273 7.75 9.84 -5.38
N HIS A 274 7.36 8.67 -5.88
CA HIS A 274 7.35 7.42 -5.11
C HIS A 274 8.43 6.42 -5.53
N TYR A 275 8.85 5.59 -4.58
CA TYR A 275 9.58 4.31 -4.75
C TYR A 275 10.95 4.34 -5.44
N LYS A 276 11.25 5.34 -6.26
CA LYS A 276 12.51 5.44 -7.00
C LYS A 276 13.40 6.48 -6.36
N THR A 277 14.65 6.07 -6.17
CA THR A 277 15.69 6.91 -5.58
C THR A 277 16.29 7.88 -6.60
N ALA A 278 16.30 7.49 -7.88
CA ALA A 278 16.90 8.25 -8.97
C ALA A 278 16.25 9.62 -9.19
N ASP A 279 17.06 10.59 -9.62
CA ASP A 279 16.62 11.87 -10.19
C ASP A 279 16.10 11.65 -11.63
N ASP A 280 15.55 12.72 -12.22
CA ASP A 280 15.29 12.75 -13.65
C ASP A 280 16.59 12.79 -14.47
N GLU A 281 16.48 12.62 -15.80
CA GLU A 281 17.64 12.59 -16.69
C GLU A 281 18.42 13.92 -16.78
N ASN A 282 17.92 15.00 -16.16
CA ASN A 282 18.49 16.35 -16.20
C ASN A 282 18.92 16.87 -14.82
N ASN A 283 18.96 16.01 -13.78
CA ASN A 283 19.25 16.39 -12.40
C ASN A 283 18.34 17.52 -11.87
N ALA A 284 17.06 17.50 -12.26
CA ALA A 284 16.14 18.57 -11.92
C ALA A 284 15.84 18.62 -10.42
N MET A 285 15.85 17.49 -9.71
CA MET A 285 15.59 17.49 -8.27
C MET A 285 16.77 18.06 -7.49
N LYS A 286 18.01 17.74 -7.88
CA LYS A 286 19.21 18.41 -7.35
C LYS A 286 19.14 19.92 -7.57
N TRP A 287 18.80 20.36 -8.78
CA TRP A 287 18.61 21.77 -9.08
C TRP A 287 17.56 22.44 -8.18
N LEU A 288 16.40 21.80 -7.98
CA LEU A 288 15.36 22.33 -7.09
C LEU A 288 15.85 22.46 -5.65
N ALA A 289 16.50 21.43 -5.12
CA ALA A 289 16.95 21.39 -3.74
C ALA A 289 18.13 22.33 -3.48
N GLU A 290 19.13 22.35 -4.37
CA GLU A 290 20.40 23.05 -4.16
C GLU A 290 20.38 24.52 -4.62
N GLU A 291 19.71 24.82 -5.73
CA GLU A 291 19.76 26.16 -6.36
C GLU A 291 18.48 26.96 -6.16
N VAL A 292 17.31 26.31 -6.15
CA VAL A 292 16.00 26.99 -6.01
C VAL A 292 15.56 27.06 -4.55
N ASP A 293 16.12 26.21 -3.69
CA ASP A 293 15.70 26.02 -2.30
C ASP A 293 14.22 25.62 -2.21
N LYS A 294 13.83 24.58 -2.96
CA LYS A 294 12.51 23.93 -2.85
C LYS A 294 12.65 22.50 -2.35
N GLU A 295 11.63 22.06 -1.62
CA GLU A 295 11.64 20.75 -0.99
C GLU A 295 11.44 19.63 -2.02
N VAL A 296 12.14 18.52 -1.81
CA VAL A 296 12.04 17.32 -2.64
C VAL A 296 11.81 16.13 -1.71
N TRP A 297 10.68 15.43 -1.88
CA TRP A 297 10.24 14.37 -0.95
C TRP A 297 10.08 13.01 -1.61
N ASN A 298 10.62 11.96 -1.00
CA ASN A 298 10.07 10.64 -1.25
C ASN A 298 8.70 10.56 -0.57
N SER A 299 7.64 10.86 -1.33
CA SER A 299 6.31 11.15 -0.77
C SER A 299 5.46 9.90 -0.56
N GLU A 300 5.97 8.73 -0.95
CA GLU A 300 5.46 7.40 -0.62
C GLU A 300 6.56 6.34 -0.84
N GLU A 301 6.89 5.57 0.20
CA GLU A 301 7.90 4.50 0.17
C GLU A 301 7.43 3.27 0.96
N GLN A 302 8.07 2.13 0.69
CA GLN A 302 7.75 0.85 1.34
C GLN A 302 8.53 0.70 2.67
N ALA A 303 7.82 0.28 3.72
CA ALA A 303 8.43 -0.17 4.97
C ALA A 303 9.01 -1.59 4.82
N THR A 304 9.42 -2.21 5.93
CA THR A 304 10.00 -3.55 5.94
C THR A 304 8.96 -4.63 5.60
N PHE A 305 9.42 -5.72 4.98
CA PHE A 305 8.63 -6.84 4.48
C PHE A 305 8.95 -8.14 5.22
N SER A 306 9.04 -8.08 6.55
CA SER A 306 9.20 -9.22 7.46
C SER A 306 9.38 -8.72 8.89
N ASN A 307 9.26 -9.61 9.87
CA ASN A 307 9.69 -9.34 11.24
C ASN A 307 11.21 -9.45 11.40
N SER A 308 11.90 -8.34 11.67
CA SER A 308 13.35 -8.31 11.81
C SER A 308 13.90 -9.17 12.95
N ALA A 309 13.10 -9.46 14.00
CA ALA A 309 13.52 -10.29 15.12
C ALA A 309 13.74 -11.76 14.72
N PHE A 310 13.03 -12.25 13.69
CA PHE A 310 13.13 -13.64 13.23
C PHE A 310 14.05 -13.82 12.02
N ARG A 311 14.41 -12.72 11.32
CA ARG A 311 15.33 -12.75 10.18
C ARG A 311 16.71 -13.37 10.47
N PRO A 312 17.30 -13.31 11.67
CA PRO A 312 18.54 -14.03 11.98
C PRO A 312 18.48 -15.53 11.70
N SER A 313 17.28 -16.13 11.70
CA SER A 313 17.05 -17.54 11.35
C SER A 313 17.12 -17.82 9.84
N THR A 314 17.25 -16.81 8.99
CA THR A 314 17.26 -16.98 7.52
C THR A 314 18.46 -17.81 7.06
N THR A 315 18.23 -18.64 6.04
CA THR A 315 19.29 -19.35 5.32
C THR A 315 19.57 -18.71 3.96
N ASP A 316 19.07 -17.49 3.71
CA ASP A 316 19.33 -16.75 2.49
C ASP A 316 20.84 -16.53 2.31
N LYS A 317 21.34 -16.80 1.10
CA LYS A 317 22.74 -16.56 0.72
C LYS A 317 22.80 -15.30 -0.14
N ALA A 318 23.09 -14.18 0.50
CA ALA A 318 22.92 -12.86 -0.10
C ALA A 318 24.10 -11.93 0.27
N PRO A 319 25.26 -12.01 -0.44
CA PRO A 319 25.44 -12.68 -1.72
C PRO A 319 25.93 -14.14 -1.65
N THR A 320 26.78 -14.54 -0.70
CA THR A 320 27.42 -15.87 -0.73
C THR A 320 27.35 -16.65 0.58
N VAL A 321 27.37 -15.95 1.70
CA VAL A 321 27.28 -16.50 3.06
C VAL A 321 25.81 -16.61 3.47
N GLU A 322 25.51 -17.68 4.21
CA GLU A 322 24.18 -17.93 4.76
C GLU A 322 23.87 -16.98 5.91
N GLY A 323 22.67 -16.42 5.91
CA GLY A 323 22.20 -15.51 6.94
C GLY A 323 22.43 -14.04 6.55
N THR A 324 21.43 -13.21 6.82
CA THR A 324 21.47 -11.78 6.53
C THR A 324 21.28 -10.91 7.77
N GLY A 325 21.23 -11.48 8.98
CA GLY A 325 20.91 -10.74 10.20
C GLY A 325 19.58 -10.00 10.06
N ILE A 326 19.58 -8.69 10.30
CA ILE A 326 18.43 -7.79 10.04
C ILE A 326 18.42 -7.19 8.63
N GLY A 327 19.32 -7.66 7.75
CA GLY A 327 19.51 -7.24 6.36
C GLY A 327 18.87 -8.18 5.34
N GLY A 328 19.17 -7.97 4.06
CA GLY A 328 18.66 -8.75 2.92
C GLY A 328 17.42 -8.12 2.25
N SER A 329 16.79 -8.85 1.34
CA SER A 329 15.63 -8.32 0.60
C SER A 329 14.45 -8.02 1.53
N GLY A 330 13.83 -6.84 1.35
CA GLY A 330 12.69 -6.39 2.15
C GLY A 330 13.01 -6.12 3.62
N SER A 331 14.28 -5.93 3.96
CA SER A 331 14.75 -5.81 5.35
C SER A 331 14.82 -4.37 5.86
N ALA A 332 15.10 -4.23 7.15
CA ALA A 332 15.39 -2.94 7.77
C ALA A 332 16.61 -2.25 7.14
N LEU A 333 17.66 -2.99 6.77
CA LEU A 333 18.85 -2.40 6.13
C LEU A 333 18.61 -2.02 4.67
N GLU A 334 17.79 -2.78 3.92
CA GLU A 334 17.34 -2.37 2.57
C GLU A 334 16.57 -1.05 2.62
N MET A 335 15.74 -0.86 3.65
CA MET A 335 15.05 0.40 3.90
C MET A 335 16.05 1.54 4.19
N GLY A 336 17.06 1.31 5.03
CA GLY A 336 18.14 2.28 5.29
C GLY A 336 18.93 2.67 4.03
N ASN A 337 19.26 1.68 3.18
CA ASN A 337 19.87 1.92 1.87
C ASN A 337 19.00 2.81 0.98
N THR A 338 17.68 2.65 1.05
CA THR A 338 16.73 3.46 0.28
C THR A 338 16.76 4.92 0.69
N VAL A 339 16.83 5.22 1.99
CA VAL A 339 16.93 6.59 2.51
C VAL A 339 18.23 7.26 2.04
N ILE A 340 19.38 6.61 2.27
CA ILE A 340 20.70 7.13 1.88
C ILE A 340 20.77 7.37 0.38
N LYS A 341 20.36 6.38 -0.42
CA LYS A 341 20.40 6.48 -1.88
C LYS A 341 19.49 7.57 -2.41
N SER A 342 18.31 7.76 -1.84
CA SER A 342 17.38 8.82 -2.23
C SER A 342 17.99 10.22 -2.04
N PHE A 343 18.71 10.46 -0.94
CA PHE A 343 19.39 11.73 -0.74
C PHE A 343 20.56 11.93 -1.73
N VAL A 344 21.39 10.90 -1.93
CA VAL A 344 22.55 10.95 -2.82
C VAL A 344 22.14 11.17 -4.28
N GLU A 345 21.10 10.48 -4.74
CA GLU A 345 20.69 10.50 -6.13
C GLU A 345 19.80 11.69 -6.48
N SER A 346 18.91 12.14 -5.58
CA SER A 346 17.88 13.13 -5.89
C SER A 346 17.57 14.14 -4.77
N ARG A 347 18.44 14.24 -3.75
CA ARG A 347 18.31 15.20 -2.62
C ARG A 347 16.98 15.10 -1.88
N ARG A 348 16.44 13.90 -1.74
CA ARG A 348 15.26 13.69 -0.90
C ARG A 348 15.58 14.03 0.56
N GLY A 349 15.05 15.14 1.04
CA GLY A 349 15.18 15.58 2.44
C GLY A 349 14.08 15.02 3.35
N HIS A 350 13.15 14.23 2.81
CA HIS A 350 12.01 13.69 3.53
C HIS A 350 11.56 12.38 2.90
N VAL A 351 11.21 11.38 3.72
CA VAL A 351 10.73 10.06 3.28
C VAL A 351 9.47 9.69 4.04
N ILE A 352 8.40 9.35 3.32
CA ILE A 352 7.07 9.03 3.88
C ILE A 352 6.76 7.55 3.63
N TYR A 353 6.47 6.78 4.68
CA TYR A 353 6.24 5.34 4.57
C TYR A 353 4.74 4.97 4.57
N GLN A 354 4.38 4.00 3.72
CA GLN A 354 3.03 3.47 3.59
C GLN A 354 2.96 1.96 3.87
N PRO A 355 2.29 1.55 4.95
CA PRO A 355 2.14 2.30 6.20
C PRO A 355 3.39 2.18 7.10
N VAL A 356 3.49 3.07 8.08
CA VAL A 356 4.36 2.86 9.26
C VAL A 356 3.67 1.93 10.24
N ILE A 357 2.42 2.21 10.56
CA ILE A 357 1.60 1.42 11.49
C ILE A 357 0.68 0.52 10.66
N GLY A 358 0.92 -0.78 10.70
CA GLY A 358 0.01 -1.79 10.16
C GLY A 358 -1.06 -2.13 11.18
N SER A 359 -2.14 -1.34 11.21
CA SER A 359 -3.26 -1.50 12.13
C SER A 359 -4.52 -2.00 11.43
N TYR A 360 -4.36 -3.14 10.75
CA TYR A 360 -5.40 -3.85 10.00
C TYR A 360 -5.15 -5.36 10.12
N TYR A 361 -6.09 -6.20 9.71
CA TYR A 361 -5.93 -7.66 9.89
C TYR A 361 -4.94 -8.31 8.91
N GLU A 362 -4.25 -9.35 9.37
CA GLU A 362 -3.39 -10.21 8.55
C GLU A 362 -4.17 -10.86 7.41
N GLY A 363 -3.47 -11.16 6.30
CA GLY A 363 -4.07 -11.73 5.10
C GLY A 363 -4.76 -10.70 4.18
N ALA A 364 -4.78 -9.42 4.57
CA ALA A 364 -5.15 -8.33 3.70
C ALA A 364 -4.05 -8.02 2.65
N GLN A 365 -4.43 -7.35 1.57
CA GLN A 365 -3.48 -7.01 0.49
C GLN A 365 -2.29 -6.22 1.06
N TYR A 366 -1.08 -6.60 0.64
CA TYR A 366 0.21 -6.04 1.06
C TYR A 366 0.67 -6.29 2.50
N SER A 367 -0.09 -6.99 3.34
CA SER A 367 0.45 -7.56 4.59
C SER A 367 1.65 -8.48 4.27
N PHE A 368 2.65 -8.63 5.11
CA PHE A 368 3.23 -7.71 6.09
C PHE A 368 4.07 -6.64 5.35
N LYS A 369 3.83 -5.35 5.60
CA LYS A 369 4.58 -4.19 5.05
C LYS A 369 4.44 -3.00 6.02
N GLU A 370 5.14 -3.02 7.14
CA GLU A 370 4.96 -2.02 8.21
C GLU A 370 6.20 -1.94 9.13
N LEU A 371 6.27 -0.91 9.98
CA LEU A 371 7.29 -0.75 11.02
C LEU A 371 6.75 -1.04 12.43
N VAL A 372 5.43 -0.89 12.61
CA VAL A 372 4.71 -1.30 13.81
C VAL A 372 3.53 -2.17 13.38
N SER A 373 3.42 -3.39 13.90
CA SER A 373 2.24 -4.24 13.70
C SER A 373 1.33 -4.11 14.92
N ALA A 374 0.14 -3.53 14.74
CA ALA A 374 -0.82 -3.24 15.80
C ALA A 374 -2.19 -3.80 15.42
N ARG A 375 -2.34 -5.13 15.49
CA ARG A 375 -3.48 -5.86 14.89
C ARG A 375 -4.46 -6.45 15.89
N ASP A 376 -4.12 -6.42 17.18
CA ASP A 376 -4.84 -7.09 18.27
C ASP A 376 -5.18 -6.10 19.40
N PRO A 377 -6.02 -5.08 19.12
CA PRO A 377 -6.34 -4.02 20.07
C PRO A 377 -6.93 -4.48 21.39
N TRP A 378 -7.52 -5.69 21.47
CA TRP A 378 -8.00 -6.30 22.71
C TRP A 378 -6.87 -6.73 23.66
N SER A 379 -5.73 -7.13 23.11
CA SER A 379 -4.57 -7.59 23.90
C SER A 379 -3.58 -6.48 24.25
N GLY A 380 -3.63 -5.35 23.53
CA GLY A 380 -2.60 -4.31 23.62
C GLY A 380 -1.26 -4.71 22.99
N TRP A 381 -1.14 -5.91 22.44
CA TRP A 381 0.06 -6.40 21.78
C TRP A 381 0.42 -5.55 20.55
N MET A 382 1.70 -5.16 20.43
CA MET A 382 2.24 -4.46 19.27
C MET A 382 3.67 -4.90 19.02
N HIS A 383 3.98 -5.26 17.78
CA HIS A 383 5.35 -5.55 17.36
C HIS A 383 6.02 -4.27 16.83
N TYR A 384 7.23 -3.98 17.30
CA TYR A 384 8.07 -2.86 16.84
C TYR A 384 9.25 -3.42 16.04
N ASP A 385 9.31 -3.10 14.76
CA ASP A 385 10.35 -3.63 13.86
C ASP A 385 11.66 -2.82 13.98
N ALA A 386 12.80 -3.51 13.78
CA ALA A 386 14.13 -2.89 13.80
C ALA A 386 14.29 -1.76 12.77
N GLY A 387 13.44 -1.71 11.73
CA GLY A 387 13.34 -0.58 10.81
C GLY A 387 13.18 0.77 11.52
N LEU A 388 12.46 0.85 12.66
CA LEU A 388 12.35 2.09 13.44
C LEU A 388 13.71 2.59 13.94
N LEU A 389 14.61 1.67 14.30
CA LEU A 389 15.96 2.02 14.74
C LEU A 389 16.85 2.48 13.59
N ILE A 390 16.66 1.92 12.39
CA ILE A 390 17.34 2.38 11.18
C ILE A 390 16.95 3.83 10.85
N LEU A 391 15.69 4.20 11.06
CA LEU A 391 15.26 5.60 10.96
C LEU A 391 15.84 6.44 12.11
N ALA A 392 15.85 5.90 13.34
CA ALA A 392 16.42 6.58 14.51
C ALA A 392 17.92 6.89 14.38
N HIS A 393 18.69 6.09 13.64
CA HIS A 393 20.08 6.37 13.29
C HIS A 393 20.26 7.72 12.54
N ILE A 394 19.19 8.26 11.96
CA ILE A 394 19.14 9.59 11.37
C ILE A 394 18.42 10.58 12.30
N SER A 395 17.21 10.24 12.76
CA SER A 395 16.37 11.21 13.48
C SER A 395 16.92 11.55 14.87
N LYS A 396 17.44 10.57 15.62
CA LYS A 396 17.99 10.78 16.98
C LYS A 396 19.32 11.53 16.97
N PHE A 397 20.08 11.42 15.88
CA PHE A 397 21.42 12.00 15.79
C PHE A 397 21.47 13.30 14.97
N ALA A 398 20.34 13.97 14.74
CA ALA A 398 20.30 15.25 14.05
C ALA A 398 19.04 16.03 14.47
N VAL A 399 19.14 17.36 14.52
CA VAL A 399 17.94 18.19 14.66
C VAL A 399 17.20 18.17 13.32
N THR A 400 16.15 17.36 13.23
CA THR A 400 15.34 17.20 12.01
C THR A 400 13.99 17.90 12.13
N GLY A 401 13.34 18.20 11.00
CA GLY A 401 12.02 18.83 10.99
C GLY A 401 11.94 20.04 10.08
N TRP A 402 11.19 21.05 10.51
CA TRP A 402 10.74 22.14 9.65
C TRP A 402 11.41 23.44 10.07
N GLU A 403 12.23 24.00 9.19
CA GLU A 403 12.88 25.28 9.42
C GLU A 403 11.84 26.40 9.43
N ASN A 404 12.11 27.45 10.20
CA ASN A 404 11.25 28.62 10.27
C ASN A 404 11.73 29.72 9.31
N GLU A 405 10.87 30.71 9.03
CA GLU A 405 11.17 31.80 8.09
C GLU A 405 12.41 32.62 8.50
N THR A 406 12.79 32.59 9.77
CA THR A 406 13.97 33.29 10.31
C THR A 406 15.25 32.45 10.33
N ASN A 407 15.20 31.18 9.89
CA ASN A 407 16.31 30.23 9.93
C ASN A 407 16.92 30.06 11.34
N THR A 408 16.07 29.92 12.36
CA THR A 408 16.49 29.80 13.77
C THR A 408 16.07 28.48 14.43
N ALA A 409 15.33 27.61 13.74
CA ALA A 409 14.97 26.29 14.27
C ALA A 409 16.18 25.33 14.28
N GLY A 410 17.24 25.67 13.53
CA GLY A 410 18.51 24.95 13.59
C GLY A 410 18.47 23.59 12.89
N ILE A 411 17.57 23.40 11.93
CA ILE A 411 17.39 22.10 11.27
C ILE A 411 18.67 21.71 10.52
N TRP A 412 19.11 20.48 10.64
CA TRP A 412 20.38 20.07 10.03
C TRP A 412 20.27 19.97 8.51
N ARG A 413 21.38 20.28 7.82
CA ARG A 413 21.48 20.21 6.36
C ARG A 413 22.10 18.88 5.94
N GLY A 414 21.55 18.26 4.91
CA GLY A 414 22.20 17.16 4.22
C GLY A 414 23.44 17.65 3.47
N VAL A 415 24.59 17.01 3.71
CA VAL A 415 25.87 17.40 3.12
C VAL A 415 26.16 16.46 1.94
N ALA A 416 25.83 16.93 0.74
CA ALA A 416 25.93 16.14 -0.49
C ALA A 416 27.36 15.67 -0.80
N SER A 417 28.37 16.51 -0.56
CA SER A 417 29.79 16.18 -0.77
C SER A 417 30.31 15.11 0.20
N ALA A 418 29.64 14.95 1.35
CA ALA A 418 29.95 13.97 2.38
C ALA A 418 28.90 12.86 2.46
N SER A 419 28.27 12.51 1.33
CA SER A 419 27.29 11.42 1.24
C SER A 419 27.53 10.58 -0.01
N LYS A 420 27.41 9.26 0.09
CA LYS A 420 27.69 8.32 -1.01
C LYS A 420 26.83 7.07 -0.91
N ALA A 421 26.37 6.54 -2.04
CA ALA A 421 25.56 5.32 -2.08
C ALA A 421 26.03 4.39 -3.20
N SER A 422 26.68 3.29 -2.84
CA SER A 422 27.01 2.20 -3.78
C SER A 422 25.86 1.23 -3.99
N ALA A 423 24.83 1.27 -3.13
CA ALA A 423 23.65 0.41 -3.26
C ALA A 423 22.93 0.66 -4.59
N VAL A 424 22.41 -0.41 -5.18
CA VAL A 424 21.83 -0.39 -6.54
C VAL A 424 20.33 -0.58 -6.52
N GLN A 425 19.61 0.22 -7.30
CA GLN A 425 18.17 0.06 -7.48
C GLN A 425 17.89 -0.40 -8.92
N GLY A 426 17.20 -1.53 -9.06
CA GLY A 426 16.79 -2.03 -10.36
C GLY A 426 15.73 -1.15 -11.03
N THR A 427 15.72 -1.10 -12.37
CA THR A 427 14.71 -0.30 -13.10
C THR A 427 13.28 -0.80 -12.88
N THR A 428 13.10 -2.09 -12.59
CA THR A 428 11.79 -2.73 -12.35
C THR A 428 11.51 -3.06 -10.89
N SER A 429 12.43 -2.77 -9.97
CA SER A 429 12.31 -3.11 -8.54
C SER A 429 12.32 -1.86 -7.67
N ASN A 430 11.51 -1.84 -6.62
CA ASN A 430 11.58 -0.78 -5.60
C ASN A 430 12.74 -1.02 -4.63
N ALA A 431 13.15 -2.28 -4.44
CA ALA A 431 14.25 -2.67 -3.57
C ALA A 431 15.59 -2.02 -3.95
N VAL A 432 16.31 -1.54 -2.92
CA VAL A 432 17.65 -0.96 -3.02
C VAL A 432 18.68 -1.92 -2.44
N ASP A 433 19.41 -2.57 -3.32
CA ASP A 433 20.34 -3.65 -2.99
C ASP A 433 21.70 -3.13 -2.53
N GLY A 434 22.00 -3.24 -1.23
CA GLY A 434 23.31 -2.93 -0.64
C GLY A 434 24.24 -4.13 -0.48
N ARG A 435 23.81 -5.35 -0.85
CA ARG A 435 24.49 -6.61 -0.54
C ARG A 435 25.79 -6.82 -1.28
N GLY A 436 26.02 -6.06 -2.35
CA GLY A 436 27.30 -6.03 -3.05
C GLY A 436 28.46 -5.53 -2.20
N GLY A 437 28.19 -4.81 -1.11
CA GLY A 437 29.18 -4.20 -0.23
C GLY A 437 29.92 -3.03 -0.88
N GLY A 438 30.06 -1.93 -0.16
CA GLY A 438 30.65 -0.69 -0.66
C GLY A 438 30.19 0.50 0.15
N GLU A 439 30.66 1.69 -0.23
CA GLU A 439 30.37 2.90 0.52
C GLU A 439 28.89 3.31 0.40
N ASN A 440 28.18 3.22 1.53
CA ASN A 440 26.78 3.61 1.61
C ASN A 440 26.51 4.38 2.92
N TYR A 441 26.57 5.72 2.83
CA TYR A 441 26.46 6.63 3.96
C TYR A 441 25.86 7.99 3.59
N MET A 442 25.23 8.64 4.56
CA MET A 442 24.68 9.99 4.45
C MET A 442 25.11 10.83 5.65
N THR A 443 25.52 12.08 5.40
CA THR A 443 25.94 13.03 6.46
C THR A 443 24.94 14.17 6.59
N LEU A 444 24.52 14.43 7.83
CA LEU A 444 23.78 15.63 8.22
C LEU A 444 24.67 16.50 9.12
N ALA A 445 24.58 17.82 8.99
CA ALA A 445 25.35 18.75 9.81
C ALA A 445 24.54 19.98 10.24
N ALA A 446 24.83 20.48 11.43
CA ALA A 446 24.21 21.68 11.97
C ALA A 446 24.57 22.91 11.12
N PRO A 447 23.64 23.86 10.88
CA PRO A 447 23.93 25.08 10.12
C PRO A 447 25.02 25.96 10.78
N THR A 448 25.19 25.82 12.09
CA THR A 448 26.26 26.45 12.90
C THR A 448 27.65 25.86 12.66
N LYS A 449 27.73 24.67 12.03
CA LYS A 449 28.95 23.90 11.73
C LYS A 449 29.67 23.34 12.96
N ASP A 450 29.02 23.29 14.11
CA ASP A 450 29.60 22.81 15.37
C ASP A 450 29.25 21.34 15.69
N ASN A 451 28.36 20.73 14.91
CA ASN A 451 27.98 19.33 15.02
C ASN A 451 27.63 18.71 13.66
N PHE A 452 27.79 17.40 13.56
CA PHE A 452 27.45 16.54 12.44
C PHE A 452 27.22 15.10 12.91
N SER A 453 26.54 14.34 12.06
CA SER A 453 26.34 12.90 12.17
C SER A 453 26.36 12.26 10.79
N THR A 454 27.01 11.11 10.68
CA THR A 454 27.07 10.31 9.47
C THR A 454 26.48 8.93 9.75
N VAL A 455 25.38 8.60 9.08
CA VAL A 455 24.78 7.26 9.11
C VAL A 455 25.39 6.41 8.00
N ILE A 456 25.69 5.15 8.31
CA ILE A 456 26.29 4.15 7.42
C ILE A 456 25.43 2.90 7.49
N VAL A 457 25.10 2.31 6.34
CA VAL A 457 24.36 1.03 6.27
C VAL A 457 25.20 0.01 5.53
N ASN A 458 25.56 -1.07 6.23
CA ASN A 458 26.23 -2.23 5.66
C ASN A 458 25.26 -3.42 5.58
N ASP A 459 24.49 -3.49 4.50
CA ASP A 459 23.58 -4.60 4.17
C ASP A 459 24.31 -5.77 3.49
N SER A 460 25.58 -6.00 3.82
CA SER A 460 26.42 -7.00 3.16
C SER A 460 27.15 -7.92 4.13
N GLU A 461 27.64 -9.05 3.61
CA GLU A 461 28.48 -10.01 4.34
C GLU A 461 29.91 -9.52 4.63
N TYR A 462 30.33 -8.39 4.03
CA TYR A 462 31.70 -7.89 4.09
C TYR A 462 31.88 -6.97 5.30
N PRO A 463 32.86 -7.22 6.20
CA PRO A 463 33.29 -6.22 7.17
C PRO A 463 33.81 -4.97 6.46
N MET A 464 33.61 -3.80 7.05
CA MET A 464 34.08 -2.54 6.49
C MET A 464 34.95 -1.76 7.49
N THR A 465 35.95 -1.04 7.00
CA THR A 465 36.73 -0.05 7.76
C THR A 465 36.56 1.33 7.12
N TYR A 466 36.27 2.34 7.93
CA TYR A 466 36.10 3.71 7.47
C TYR A 466 37.12 4.64 8.11
N THR A 467 37.59 5.60 7.31
CA THR A 467 38.27 6.81 7.82
C THR A 467 37.33 8.00 7.70
N LEU A 468 37.27 8.86 8.72
CA LEU A 468 36.53 10.12 8.70
C LEU A 468 37.45 11.30 9.05
N GLN A 469 37.38 12.37 8.26
CA GLN A 469 38.11 13.61 8.53
C GLN A 469 37.18 14.82 8.40
N THR A 470 37.29 15.78 9.32
CA THR A 470 36.55 17.05 9.26
C THR A 470 37.46 18.20 8.86
N LYS A 471 36.96 19.13 8.05
CA LYS A 471 37.64 20.36 7.62
C LYS A 471 36.70 21.54 7.82
N ASN A 472 37.22 22.70 8.23
CA ASN A 472 36.44 23.94 8.36
C ASN A 472 35.16 23.82 9.23
N MET A 473 35.10 22.82 10.11
CA MET A 473 34.07 22.66 11.12
C MET A 473 34.45 23.40 12.39
N LYS A 474 33.47 23.84 13.16
CA LYS A 474 33.64 24.52 14.45
C LYS A 474 33.56 23.54 15.62
N LEU A 475 34.23 22.39 15.49
CA LEU A 475 34.29 21.40 16.56
C LEU A 475 35.25 21.87 17.66
N LYS A 476 35.03 21.41 18.89
CA LYS A 476 36.00 21.56 19.97
C LYS A 476 37.29 20.80 19.62
N ALA A 477 38.45 21.31 20.05
CA ALA A 477 39.75 20.75 19.67
C ALA A 477 39.98 19.31 20.19
N ASP A 478 39.33 18.96 21.30
CA ASP A 478 39.35 17.66 21.97
C ASP A 478 38.08 16.83 21.69
N ARG A 479 37.28 17.22 20.69
CA ARG A 479 36.02 16.55 20.37
C ARG A 479 36.27 15.07 20.04
N LYS A 480 35.73 14.18 20.85
CA LYS A 480 35.53 12.77 20.51
C LYS A 480 34.28 12.59 19.67
N LEU A 481 34.22 11.51 18.91
CA LEU A 481 33.01 11.08 18.20
C LEU A 481 32.45 9.82 18.83
N GLU A 482 31.14 9.71 18.95
CA GLU A 482 30.48 8.48 19.38
C GLU A 482 30.14 7.60 18.19
N LEU A 483 30.28 6.28 18.36
CA LEU A 483 29.95 5.25 17.38
C LEU A 483 28.78 4.41 17.89
N TRP A 484 27.63 4.53 17.22
CA TRP A 484 26.39 3.83 17.58
C TRP A 484 26.06 2.73 16.59
N GLU A 485 25.69 1.53 17.05
CA GLU A 485 25.39 0.35 16.22
C GLU A 485 23.96 -0.15 16.43
N THR A 486 23.33 -0.60 15.33
CA THR A 486 22.18 -1.52 15.33
C THR A 486 22.48 -2.72 14.45
N ARG A 487 22.39 -3.93 15.02
CA ARG A 487 22.46 -5.22 14.30
C ARG A 487 21.74 -6.33 15.06
N ALA A 488 21.62 -7.50 14.46
CA ALA A 488 21.13 -8.69 15.14
C ALA A 488 22.02 -9.07 16.36
N ALA A 489 21.41 -9.72 17.35
CA ALA A 489 22.10 -10.35 18.47
C ALA A 489 23.17 -11.36 18.02
N ASP A 490 24.19 -11.54 18.85
CA ASP A 490 25.11 -12.68 18.74
C ASP A 490 24.44 -13.88 19.43
N GLU A 491 24.59 -13.97 20.75
CA GLU A 491 24.08 -15.09 21.56
C GLU A 491 23.11 -14.67 22.67
N GLY A 492 22.92 -13.37 22.92
CA GLY A 492 21.99 -12.89 23.95
C GLY A 492 20.58 -12.59 23.43
N ALA A 493 19.89 -11.68 24.13
CA ALA A 493 18.55 -11.23 23.77
C ALA A 493 18.51 -10.69 22.34
N PHE A 494 17.42 -10.92 21.60
CA PHE A 494 17.32 -10.60 20.17
C PHE A 494 17.66 -9.14 19.82
N ASN A 495 17.45 -8.22 20.77
CA ASN A 495 17.68 -6.78 20.65
C ASN A 495 18.92 -6.28 21.40
N GLU A 496 19.85 -7.13 21.84
CA GLU A 496 21.00 -6.73 22.67
C GLU A 496 21.91 -5.69 21.98
N ASN A 497 22.00 -5.77 20.64
CA ASN A 497 22.82 -4.90 19.80
C ASN A 497 21.98 -3.78 19.13
N TYR A 498 20.77 -3.51 19.60
CA TYR A 498 19.92 -2.45 19.06
C TYR A 498 20.26 -1.10 19.69
N MET A 499 20.60 -0.11 18.86
CA MET A 499 20.93 1.27 19.25
C MET A 499 21.91 1.37 20.43
N LYS A 500 23.14 0.87 20.24
CA LYS A 500 24.19 0.86 21.29
C LYS A 500 25.36 1.74 20.92
N CYS A 501 25.78 2.62 21.83
CA CYS A 501 27.09 3.26 21.74
C CYS A 501 28.17 2.20 22.02
N ILE A 502 28.94 1.84 21.00
CA ILE A 502 29.93 0.77 21.07
C ILE A 502 31.36 1.29 21.22
N GLN A 503 31.60 2.57 20.92
CA GLN A 503 32.94 3.16 21.00
C GLN A 503 32.90 4.70 21.05
N GLU A 504 33.82 5.29 21.82
CA GLU A 504 34.24 6.68 21.63
C GLU A 504 35.52 6.73 20.77
N LEU A 505 35.51 7.55 19.73
CA LEU A 505 36.60 7.69 18.77
C LEU A 505 37.39 8.97 19.02
N SER A 506 38.71 8.85 19.01
CA SER A 506 39.64 9.99 18.99
C SER A 506 40.31 10.07 17.63
N ALA A 507 40.60 11.29 17.17
CA ALA A 507 41.36 11.50 15.95
C ALA A 507 42.83 11.13 16.16
N ASP A 508 43.50 10.67 15.10
CA ASP A 508 44.95 10.56 15.05
C ASP A 508 45.63 11.95 14.95
N SER A 509 46.97 11.97 14.87
CA SER A 509 47.75 13.20 14.73
C SER A 509 47.45 14.01 13.46
N ASN A 510 46.77 13.42 12.47
CA ASN A 510 46.36 14.05 11.22
C ASN A 510 44.88 14.47 11.24
N GLY A 511 44.19 14.34 12.38
CA GLY A 511 42.77 14.67 12.50
C GLY A 511 41.84 13.62 11.89
N VAL A 512 42.29 12.38 11.71
CA VAL A 512 41.53 11.28 11.08
C VAL A 512 41.01 10.32 12.14
N TYR A 513 39.71 10.04 12.11
CA TYR A 513 39.06 9.01 12.91
C TYR A 513 39.00 7.70 12.09
N SER A 514 39.28 6.56 12.71
CA SER A 514 39.18 5.24 12.06
C SER A 514 38.29 4.31 12.86
N PHE A 515 37.38 3.60 12.20
CA PHE A 515 36.44 2.70 12.86
C PHE A 515 35.98 1.57 11.94
N ALA A 516 35.48 0.48 12.52
CA ALA A 516 34.96 -0.67 11.81
C ALA A 516 33.42 -0.66 11.79
N VAL A 517 32.84 -1.18 10.70
CA VAL A 517 31.40 -1.42 10.56
C VAL A 517 31.20 -2.90 10.23
N LYS A 518 30.47 -3.60 11.10
CA LYS A 518 30.26 -5.05 10.98
C LYS A 518 29.33 -5.39 9.79
N PRO A 519 29.38 -6.62 9.26
CA PRO A 519 28.38 -7.11 8.31
C PRO A 519 26.94 -6.96 8.85
N ASN A 520 25.97 -6.80 7.95
CA ASN A 520 24.54 -6.72 8.26
C ASN A 520 24.20 -5.78 9.45
N SER A 521 24.74 -4.56 9.42
CA SER A 521 24.58 -3.56 10.48
C SER A 521 24.30 -2.15 9.95
N ALA A 522 23.73 -1.30 10.79
CA ALA A 522 23.72 0.14 10.61
C ALA A 522 24.52 0.82 11.73
N VAL A 523 25.26 1.86 11.36
CA VAL A 523 26.15 2.57 12.28
C VAL A 523 25.99 4.07 12.10
N THR A 524 25.93 4.83 13.19
CA THR A 524 26.03 6.30 13.16
C THR A 524 27.30 6.74 13.87
N VAL A 525 28.10 7.57 13.20
CA VAL A 525 29.24 8.27 13.80
C VAL A 525 28.81 9.72 14.02
N THR A 526 28.84 10.20 15.25
CA THR A 526 28.33 11.53 15.59
C THR A 526 29.31 12.33 16.44
N SER A 527 29.25 13.65 16.30
CA SER A 527 29.93 14.59 17.20
C SER A 527 29.07 15.04 18.38
N LEU A 528 27.81 14.61 18.42
CA LEU A 528 26.95 14.73 19.59
C LEU A 528 27.51 13.88 20.74
N ASP A 529 27.25 14.33 21.95
CA ASP A 529 27.64 13.68 23.20
C ASP A 529 26.34 13.22 23.88
N VAL A 530 25.90 12.02 23.51
CA VAL A 530 24.54 11.51 23.79
C VAL A 530 24.55 10.07 24.33
N SER A 531 25.72 9.51 24.61
CA SER A 531 25.87 8.19 25.23
C SER A 531 25.18 8.06 26.59
N ASP A 532 25.08 9.15 27.35
CA ASP A 532 24.32 9.21 28.60
C ASP A 532 22.87 9.69 28.44
N SER A 533 22.43 10.01 27.21
CA SER A 533 21.06 10.48 26.94
C SER A 533 20.07 9.34 27.10
N LYS A 534 19.06 9.53 27.97
CA LYS A 534 17.95 8.57 28.12
C LYS A 534 17.24 8.34 26.79
N GLU A 535 17.01 9.40 26.00
CA GLU A 535 16.30 9.29 24.72
C GLU A 535 17.04 8.40 23.70
N HIS A 536 18.37 8.36 23.75
CA HIS A 536 19.20 7.54 22.86
C HIS A 536 19.38 6.12 23.37
N THR A 537 19.51 5.95 24.69
CA THR A 537 19.80 4.66 25.34
C THR A 537 18.55 3.85 25.68
N GLU A 538 17.37 4.47 25.69
CA GLU A 538 16.11 3.79 25.96
C GLU A 538 15.85 2.70 24.91
N ALA A 539 15.64 1.48 25.41
CA ALA A 539 15.40 0.32 24.56
C ALA A 539 14.09 0.49 23.78
N MET A 540 14.08 -0.03 22.56
CA MET A 540 12.84 -0.13 21.78
C MET A 540 11.80 -0.93 22.56
N PRO A 541 10.53 -0.49 22.58
CA PRO A 541 9.46 -1.26 23.21
C PRO A 541 9.45 -2.70 22.70
N VAL A 542 9.41 -3.65 23.63
CA VAL A 542 9.20 -5.07 23.35
C VAL A 542 7.72 -5.41 23.53
N GLU A 543 7.25 -6.34 22.71
CA GLU A 543 5.88 -6.82 22.74
C GLU A 543 5.55 -7.55 24.05
N GLY A 544 4.32 -7.37 24.51
CA GLY A 544 3.78 -8.06 25.69
C GLY A 544 3.15 -9.41 25.34
N GLU A 545 2.25 -9.88 26.21
CA GLU A 545 1.44 -11.06 25.92
C GLU A 545 0.46 -10.80 24.76
N ARG A 546 0.27 -11.78 23.88
CA ARG A 546 -0.63 -11.72 22.73
C ARG A 546 -1.89 -12.57 22.95
N THR A 547 -2.82 -12.10 23.76
CA THR A 547 -4.06 -12.83 24.07
C THR A 547 -4.97 -12.98 22.84
N VAL A 548 -5.71 -14.09 22.78
CA VAL A 548 -6.77 -14.32 21.78
C VAL A 548 -7.98 -13.44 22.11
N LEU A 549 -8.69 -12.92 21.11
CA LEU A 549 -9.99 -12.29 21.34
C LEU A 549 -10.98 -13.34 21.87
N ASP A 550 -11.22 -13.31 23.17
CA ASP A 550 -12.08 -14.24 23.89
C ASP A 550 -12.75 -13.49 25.04
N THR A 551 -14.01 -13.14 24.85
CA THR A 551 -14.71 -12.13 25.63
C THR A 551 -16.06 -12.62 26.13
N ASP A 552 -16.66 -11.87 27.06
CA ASP A 552 -18.03 -12.10 27.50
C ASP A 552 -19.10 -11.66 26.48
N ALA A 553 -20.37 -11.77 26.87
CA ALA A 553 -21.51 -11.36 26.05
C ALA A 553 -21.56 -9.85 25.68
N THR A 554 -20.75 -9.01 26.33
CA THR A 554 -20.62 -7.57 26.00
C THR A 554 -19.53 -7.33 24.95
N GLY A 555 -18.65 -8.31 24.76
CA GLY A 555 -17.44 -8.21 23.95
C GLY A 555 -16.34 -7.33 24.55
N ASP A 556 -16.52 -6.74 25.74
CA ASP A 556 -15.57 -5.80 26.37
C ASP A 556 -14.56 -6.46 27.29
N VAL A 557 -14.98 -7.52 27.98
CA VAL A 557 -14.20 -8.12 29.05
C VAL A 557 -13.60 -9.41 28.57
N GLN A 558 -12.27 -9.53 28.61
CA GLN A 558 -11.58 -10.80 28.38
C GLN A 558 -12.10 -11.84 29.37
N ASN A 559 -12.69 -12.93 28.87
CA ASN A 559 -13.27 -13.99 29.70
C ASN A 559 -13.23 -15.33 28.95
N THR A 560 -12.26 -16.18 29.28
CA THR A 560 -12.05 -17.46 28.60
C THR A 560 -13.07 -18.54 28.99
N GLU A 561 -13.79 -18.35 30.10
CA GLU A 561 -14.79 -19.30 30.60
C GLU A 561 -16.18 -19.08 30.01
N ASP A 562 -16.45 -17.90 29.43
CA ASP A 562 -17.73 -17.59 28.80
C ASP A 562 -17.94 -18.42 27.53
N GLY A 563 -19.20 -18.58 27.10
CA GLY A 563 -19.56 -19.22 25.84
C GLY A 563 -19.39 -18.32 24.62
N TYR A 564 -19.00 -17.06 24.79
CA TYR A 564 -18.68 -16.13 23.71
C TYR A 564 -17.18 -16.13 23.40
N LEU A 565 -16.84 -15.89 22.14
CA LEU A 565 -15.52 -15.43 21.71
C LEU A 565 -15.55 -13.92 21.49
N TYR A 566 -16.63 -13.43 20.87
CA TYR A 566 -16.89 -12.01 20.69
C TYR A 566 -18.38 -11.75 20.50
N ALA A 567 -18.85 -10.63 21.02
CA ALA A 567 -20.17 -10.10 20.77
C ALA A 567 -20.11 -8.57 20.56
N ASP A 568 -21.02 -8.05 19.74
CA ASP A 568 -21.18 -6.60 19.56
C ASP A 568 -22.64 -6.28 19.20
N ASP A 569 -23.31 -5.51 20.04
CA ASP A 569 -24.65 -4.95 19.82
C ASP A 569 -24.60 -3.56 19.17
N PHE A 570 -23.40 -2.98 19.02
CA PHE A 570 -23.12 -1.66 18.46
C PHE A 570 -23.71 -0.47 19.24
N GLU A 571 -24.24 -0.67 20.45
CA GLU A 571 -24.86 0.38 21.26
C GLU A 571 -23.82 1.29 21.92
N TYR A 572 -22.71 0.71 22.41
CA TYR A 572 -21.59 1.40 23.06
C TYR A 572 -21.97 2.39 24.18
N THR A 573 -23.16 2.20 24.77
CA THR A 573 -23.67 3.05 25.84
C THR A 573 -22.72 3.02 27.04
N GLY A 574 -22.30 4.21 27.49
CA GLY A 574 -21.39 4.35 28.63
C GLY A 574 -19.91 4.07 28.32
N LYS A 575 -19.57 3.67 27.08
CA LYS A 575 -18.17 3.49 26.69
C LYS A 575 -17.50 4.84 26.50
N THR A 576 -16.24 4.92 26.89
CA THR A 576 -15.46 6.16 26.88
C THR A 576 -14.07 5.96 26.31
N VAL A 577 -13.46 7.04 25.82
CA VAL A 577 -12.11 7.08 25.27
C VAL A 577 -11.29 8.09 26.08
N PRO A 578 -10.10 7.73 26.61
CA PRO A 578 -9.28 8.67 27.35
C PRO A 578 -8.60 9.69 26.44
N VAL A 579 -8.40 10.89 26.97
CA VAL A 579 -7.74 12.00 26.27
C VAL A 579 -6.24 12.02 26.60
N LEU A 580 -5.39 11.94 25.58
CA LEU A 580 -3.93 12.04 25.76
C LEU A 580 -3.53 13.41 26.28
N ASP A 581 -2.51 13.50 27.12
CA ASP A 581 -1.98 14.77 27.64
C ASP A 581 -0.94 15.45 26.72
N GLY A 582 -0.45 14.73 25.71
CA GLY A 582 0.65 15.18 24.84
C GLY A 582 2.05 14.90 25.37
N LYS A 583 2.18 14.14 26.46
CA LYS A 583 3.44 13.79 27.13
C LYS A 583 3.57 12.30 27.40
N GLY A 584 2.87 11.48 26.61
CA GLY A 584 2.84 10.02 26.76
C GLY A 584 1.91 9.52 27.87
N GLY A 585 1.05 10.38 28.43
CA GLY A 585 0.05 10.03 29.44
C GLY A 585 -1.35 10.51 29.06
N PHE A 586 -2.19 10.72 30.08
CA PHE A 586 -3.60 11.12 29.92
C PHE A 586 -3.93 12.32 30.81
N THR A 587 -4.89 13.15 30.38
CA THR A 587 -5.33 14.32 31.16
C THR A 587 -6.20 13.94 32.36
N GLY A 588 -6.70 12.70 32.40
CA GLY A 588 -7.74 12.24 33.33
C GLY A 588 -9.16 12.45 32.78
N GLU A 589 -9.32 13.23 31.71
CA GLU A 589 -10.59 13.42 31.01
C GLU A 589 -10.89 12.23 30.10
N LYS A 590 -12.19 12.02 29.87
CA LYS A 590 -12.71 10.98 28.98
C LYS A 590 -13.78 11.56 28.07
N GLU A 591 -13.80 11.08 26.84
CA GLU A 591 -14.81 11.42 25.83
C GLU A 591 -15.76 10.24 25.65
N ASP A 592 -17.01 10.53 25.24
CA ASP A 592 -17.96 9.50 24.83
C ASP A 592 -17.47 8.78 23.57
N TYR A 593 -17.62 7.44 23.52
CA TYR A 593 -17.13 6.62 22.42
C TYR A 593 -17.78 6.98 21.07
N ILE A 594 -19.10 7.14 21.02
CA ILE A 594 -19.82 7.45 19.78
C ILE A 594 -19.45 8.87 19.33
N ALA A 595 -19.49 9.84 20.25
CA ALA A 595 -19.23 11.25 19.94
C ALA A 595 -17.81 11.48 19.40
N SER A 596 -16.80 10.88 20.02
CA SER A 596 -15.38 11.06 19.63
C SER A 596 -15.00 10.38 18.31
N ARG A 597 -15.79 9.40 17.84
CA ARG A 597 -15.39 8.52 16.73
C ARG A 597 -16.25 8.63 15.47
N GLY A 598 -17.00 9.71 15.30
CA GLY A 598 -17.84 9.94 14.11
C GLY A 598 -19.29 10.33 14.42
N GLY A 599 -19.69 10.23 15.69
CA GLY A 599 -21.01 10.62 16.17
C GLY A 599 -22.12 9.64 15.79
N GLU A 600 -23.35 10.04 16.08
CA GLU A 600 -24.57 9.22 16.04
C GLU A 600 -24.87 8.55 14.69
N LYS A 601 -24.22 8.94 13.59
CA LYS A 601 -24.49 8.41 12.25
C LYS A 601 -23.24 8.08 11.46
N GLY A 602 -22.11 7.93 12.14
CA GLY A 602 -20.84 7.64 11.48
C GLY A 602 -19.75 7.13 12.41
N ALA A 603 -20.10 6.65 13.61
CA ALA A 603 -19.10 6.25 14.58
C ALA A 603 -18.34 4.98 14.13
N MET A 604 -17.03 4.95 14.35
CA MET A 604 -16.20 3.79 14.03
C MET A 604 -16.58 2.59 14.91
N ALA A 605 -17.01 1.49 14.29
CA ALA A 605 -17.31 0.25 14.99
C ALA A 605 -16.04 -0.45 15.48
N ARG A 606 -16.11 -1.05 16.66
CA ARG A 606 -14.97 -1.67 17.31
C ARG A 606 -14.51 -2.93 16.56
N TYR A 607 -13.21 -3.10 16.43
CA TYR A 607 -12.52 -4.24 15.84
C TYR A 607 -12.92 -4.51 14.38
N THR A 608 -13.37 -3.48 13.67
CA THR A 608 -13.73 -3.58 12.25
C THR A 608 -12.57 -3.17 11.36
N HIS A 609 -12.30 -3.97 10.32
CA HIS A 609 -11.37 -3.62 9.25
C HIS A 609 -12.08 -3.74 7.91
N THR A 610 -12.28 -2.61 7.24
CA THR A 610 -13.14 -2.53 6.05
C THR A 610 -12.33 -2.72 4.77
N LEU A 611 -12.60 -3.82 4.05
CA LEU A 611 -11.97 -4.09 2.75
C LEU A 611 -12.62 -3.27 1.62
N ASN A 612 -13.90 -2.94 1.71
CA ASN A 612 -14.59 -2.06 0.75
C ASN A 612 -15.87 -1.51 1.39
N GLY A 613 -16.32 -0.33 0.97
CA GLY A 613 -17.48 0.33 1.56
C GLY A 613 -17.11 1.14 2.81
N ALA A 614 -18.11 1.45 3.62
CA ALA A 614 -17.91 2.03 4.94
C ALA A 614 -18.97 1.44 5.86
N PHE A 615 -18.54 0.79 6.93
CA PHE A 615 -19.38 0.18 7.95
C PHE A 615 -19.23 1.00 9.22
N GLU A 616 -20.27 1.74 9.56
CA GLU A 616 -20.24 2.71 10.66
C GLU A 616 -21.44 2.47 11.57
N VAL A 617 -21.25 2.75 12.86
CA VAL A 617 -22.35 2.76 13.83
C VAL A 617 -23.30 3.91 13.51
N TYR A 618 -24.59 3.56 13.46
CA TYR A 618 -25.67 4.42 13.02
C TYR A 618 -26.85 4.31 13.98
N LYS A 619 -27.25 5.44 14.55
CA LYS A 619 -28.46 5.57 15.34
C LYS A 619 -29.69 5.50 14.44
N SER A 620 -30.41 4.40 14.57
CA SER A 620 -31.64 4.11 13.85
C SER A 620 -32.79 5.03 14.27
N GLY A 621 -33.87 5.02 13.49
CA GLY A 621 -35.08 5.79 13.81
C GLY A 621 -35.81 5.35 15.08
N THR A 622 -35.50 4.15 15.59
CA THR A 622 -36.04 3.62 16.85
C THR A 622 -35.25 4.08 18.07
N GLY A 623 -34.09 4.72 17.88
CA GLY A 623 -33.22 5.22 18.93
C GLY A 623 -31.99 4.35 19.22
N ASN A 624 -32.04 3.08 18.83
CA ASN A 624 -30.94 2.11 18.97
C ASN A 624 -29.83 2.34 17.96
N HIS A 625 -28.60 1.99 18.31
CA HIS A 625 -27.50 1.94 17.36
C HIS A 625 -27.39 0.59 16.67
N VAL A 626 -26.94 0.61 15.42
CA VAL A 626 -26.69 -0.58 14.61
C VAL A 626 -25.44 -0.34 13.76
N LEU A 627 -24.80 -1.40 13.27
CA LEU A 627 -23.79 -1.27 12.23
C LEU A 627 -24.47 -1.08 10.88
N ARG A 628 -24.15 0.00 10.15
CA ARG A 628 -24.74 0.28 8.85
C ARG A 628 -23.66 0.44 7.80
N GLN A 629 -23.88 -0.19 6.64
CA GLN A 629 -23.11 0.14 5.45
C GLN A 629 -23.60 1.49 4.88
N GLN A 630 -22.68 2.42 4.60
CA GLN A 630 -22.99 3.83 4.31
C GLN A 630 -22.92 4.24 2.82
N LEU A 631 -22.45 3.37 1.92
CA LEU A 631 -22.48 3.67 0.47
C LEU A 631 -23.70 3.06 -0.19
N ASP A 632 -24.53 3.92 -0.76
CA ASP A 632 -25.70 3.50 -1.50
C ASP A 632 -25.68 3.98 -2.96
N LYS A 633 -25.89 3.04 -3.88
CA LYS A 633 -25.85 3.28 -5.33
C LYS A 633 -26.87 4.32 -5.82
N LYS A 634 -28.05 4.42 -5.19
CA LYS A 634 -29.12 5.37 -5.54
C LYS A 634 -28.89 6.73 -4.90
N SER A 635 -28.49 6.78 -3.62
CA SER A 635 -28.42 8.00 -2.81
C SER A 635 -27.07 8.72 -2.95
N THR A 636 -25.96 8.03 -2.68
CA THR A 636 -24.61 8.63 -2.68
C THR A 636 -23.85 8.34 -3.98
N GLY A 637 -24.29 7.32 -4.73
CA GLY A 637 -23.45 6.68 -5.73
C GLY A 637 -22.28 5.92 -5.06
N VAL A 638 -21.52 5.17 -5.85
CA VAL A 638 -20.47 4.27 -5.31
C VAL A 638 -19.05 4.81 -5.53
N GLY A 639 -18.85 5.85 -6.34
CA GLY A 639 -17.50 6.33 -6.68
C GLY A 639 -16.63 5.31 -7.43
N SER A 640 -15.36 5.66 -7.63
CA SER A 640 -14.35 4.79 -8.24
C SER A 640 -13.45 4.17 -7.17
N ALA A 641 -12.83 3.04 -7.49
CA ALA A 641 -11.91 2.30 -6.62
C ALA A 641 -10.68 1.87 -7.42
N TRP A 642 -9.56 1.61 -6.76
CA TRP A 642 -8.50 0.82 -7.37
C TRP A 642 -8.91 -0.65 -7.45
N ASN A 643 -9.36 -1.20 -6.31
CA ASN A 643 -9.89 -2.54 -6.19
C ASN A 643 -11.42 -2.50 -6.11
N ASN A 644 -12.08 -2.69 -7.25
CA ASN A 644 -13.54 -2.74 -7.29
C ASN A 644 -14.06 -4.01 -6.61
N GLY A 645 -15.05 -3.83 -5.74
CA GLY A 645 -15.73 -4.90 -5.02
C GLY A 645 -17.00 -4.38 -4.37
N ASP A 646 -17.81 -5.32 -3.89
CA ASP A 646 -18.93 -5.03 -3.01
C ASP A 646 -18.43 -4.76 -1.58
N PRO A 647 -19.22 -4.08 -0.74
CA PRO A 647 -18.86 -3.79 0.64
C PRO A 647 -18.56 -5.05 1.47
N VAL A 648 -17.44 -5.02 2.19
CA VAL A 648 -16.97 -6.09 3.08
C VAL A 648 -16.22 -5.49 4.26
N THR A 649 -16.56 -5.92 5.47
CA THR A 649 -15.79 -5.66 6.69
C THR A 649 -15.43 -6.96 7.40
N LEU A 650 -14.28 -6.96 8.05
CA LEU A 650 -13.72 -8.08 8.80
C LEU A 650 -13.79 -7.77 10.30
N VAL A 651 -13.98 -8.80 11.13
CA VAL A 651 -14.03 -8.66 12.59
C VAL A 651 -13.49 -9.93 13.27
N GLY A 652 -12.68 -9.73 14.30
CA GLY A 652 -12.25 -10.78 15.22
C GLY A 652 -10.83 -11.31 15.00
N ASP A 653 -10.57 -12.50 15.52
CA ASP A 653 -9.24 -13.12 15.57
C ASP A 653 -9.12 -14.26 14.57
N TYR A 654 -8.02 -14.32 13.82
CA TYR A 654 -7.79 -15.38 12.84
C TYR A 654 -7.40 -16.71 13.49
N ARG A 655 -7.08 -16.70 14.78
CA ARG A 655 -6.81 -17.91 15.56
C ARG A 655 -8.07 -18.71 15.89
N TRP A 656 -9.26 -18.16 15.73
CA TRP A 656 -10.51 -18.89 15.94
C TRP A 656 -10.64 -20.07 14.98
N THR A 657 -11.07 -21.24 15.49
CA THR A 657 -11.14 -22.50 14.76
C THR A 657 -12.56 -23.05 14.66
N ASN A 658 -13.19 -23.32 15.80
CA ASN A 658 -14.52 -23.93 15.89
C ASN A 658 -15.48 -23.02 16.64
N TYR A 659 -16.42 -22.43 15.90
CA TYR A 659 -17.34 -21.44 16.44
C TYR A 659 -18.61 -21.32 15.59
N THR A 660 -19.63 -20.73 16.20
CA THR A 660 -20.84 -20.28 15.51
C THR A 660 -20.80 -18.76 15.41
N ALA A 661 -21.00 -18.21 14.21
CA ALA A 661 -21.18 -16.78 14.00
C ALA A 661 -22.62 -16.49 13.55
N ALA A 662 -23.29 -15.58 14.24
CA ALA A 662 -24.64 -15.12 13.94
C ALA A 662 -24.68 -13.59 13.89
N ILE A 663 -25.46 -13.04 12.97
CA ILE A 663 -25.71 -11.59 12.88
C ILE A 663 -27.11 -11.34 12.35
N ASP A 664 -27.80 -10.37 12.95
CA ASP A 664 -29.08 -9.89 12.45
C ASP A 664 -28.86 -8.86 11.35
N VAL A 665 -29.75 -8.88 10.36
CA VAL A 665 -29.65 -8.08 9.13
C VAL A 665 -30.99 -7.43 8.84
N LEU A 666 -30.94 -6.17 8.38
CA LEU A 666 -32.09 -5.50 7.80
C LEU A 666 -31.70 -4.77 6.51
N PHE A 667 -32.44 -5.05 5.44
CA PHE A 667 -32.38 -4.25 4.21
C PHE A 667 -33.27 -3.03 4.35
N GLU A 668 -32.71 -1.82 4.23
CA GLU A 668 -33.52 -0.61 4.43
C GLU A 668 -34.59 -0.40 3.35
N ARG A 669 -34.32 -0.91 2.14
CA ARG A 669 -35.19 -0.79 0.97
C ARG A 669 -34.84 -1.81 -0.09
N ALA A 670 -35.73 -1.98 -1.06
CA ALA A 670 -35.44 -2.73 -2.27
C ALA A 670 -34.34 -2.03 -3.09
N ALA A 671 -33.34 -2.78 -3.55
CA ALA A 671 -32.30 -2.27 -4.43
C ALA A 671 -31.80 -3.32 -5.42
N ASP A 672 -31.18 -2.85 -6.52
CA ASP A 672 -30.59 -3.73 -7.53
C ASP A 672 -29.45 -4.56 -6.93
N LYS A 673 -29.61 -5.89 -6.94
CA LYS A 673 -28.67 -6.87 -6.36
C LYS A 673 -28.44 -6.63 -4.86
N GLN A 674 -29.49 -6.33 -4.12
CA GLN A 674 -29.50 -6.30 -2.66
C GLN A 674 -29.16 -7.71 -2.13
N TYR A 675 -28.21 -7.79 -1.20
CA TYR A 675 -27.92 -9.01 -0.47
C TYR A 675 -27.18 -8.69 0.81
N ALA A 676 -27.16 -9.64 1.74
CA ALA A 676 -26.24 -9.70 2.86
C ALA A 676 -25.50 -11.02 2.87
N GLN A 677 -24.33 -11.04 3.50
CA GLN A 677 -23.46 -12.19 3.54
C GLN A 677 -22.67 -12.22 4.86
N ILE A 678 -22.60 -13.41 5.47
CA ILE A 678 -21.71 -13.69 6.60
C ILE A 678 -20.70 -14.76 6.19
N GLY A 679 -19.45 -14.62 6.64
CA GLY A 679 -18.38 -15.57 6.41
C GLY A 679 -17.70 -15.99 7.71
N ILE A 680 -17.21 -17.22 7.75
CA ILE A 680 -16.39 -17.77 8.83
C ILE A 680 -15.06 -18.27 8.29
N ARG A 681 -14.08 -18.43 9.17
CA ARG A 681 -12.74 -18.93 8.88
C ARG A 681 -12.04 -18.09 7.81
N GLN A 682 -12.13 -16.77 7.97
CA GLN A 682 -11.53 -15.79 7.07
C GLN A 682 -10.03 -15.63 7.31
N THR A 683 -9.25 -15.80 6.24
CA THR A 683 -7.77 -15.78 6.27
C THR A 683 -7.15 -14.98 5.11
N GLY A 684 -7.93 -14.40 4.19
CA GLY A 684 -7.42 -13.55 3.10
C GLY A 684 -7.63 -14.12 1.68
N ARG A 685 -6.70 -13.82 0.74
CA ARG A 685 -6.63 -14.23 -0.70
C ARG A 685 -7.18 -13.22 -1.72
N THR A 686 -8.29 -12.56 -1.43
CA THR A 686 -8.95 -11.62 -2.35
C THR A 686 -9.83 -10.63 -1.57
N HIS A 687 -10.34 -9.61 -2.23
CA HIS A 687 -11.23 -8.60 -1.63
C HIS A 687 -12.72 -8.97 -1.69
N ASN A 688 -13.06 -10.16 -2.18
CA ASN A 688 -14.45 -10.60 -2.36
C ASN A 688 -14.81 -11.64 -1.31
N LEU A 689 -15.83 -11.38 -0.48
CA LEU A 689 -16.17 -12.19 0.69
C LEU A 689 -16.30 -13.69 0.35
N SER A 690 -16.98 -14.03 -0.75
CA SER A 690 -17.18 -15.43 -1.18
C SER A 690 -15.90 -16.26 -1.38
N ASN A 691 -14.75 -15.62 -1.56
CA ASN A 691 -13.45 -16.29 -1.70
C ASN A 691 -12.38 -15.72 -0.75
N ASN A 692 -12.77 -14.82 0.14
CA ASN A 692 -11.92 -14.25 1.19
C ASN A 692 -12.13 -14.99 2.53
N ALA A 693 -13.38 -15.34 2.83
CA ALA A 693 -13.75 -16.22 3.93
C ALA A 693 -13.63 -17.69 3.51
N GLY A 694 -13.25 -18.58 4.43
CA GLY A 694 -13.18 -20.01 4.17
C GLY A 694 -14.52 -20.58 3.74
N TYR A 695 -15.59 -20.14 4.41
CA TYR A 695 -16.98 -20.41 4.03
C TYR A 695 -17.84 -19.16 4.20
N SER A 696 -18.87 -19.00 3.37
CA SER A 696 -19.79 -17.86 3.51
C SER A 696 -21.20 -18.15 3.01
N LEU A 697 -22.20 -17.60 3.69
CA LEU A 697 -23.62 -17.71 3.36
C LEU A 697 -24.10 -16.36 2.86
N LYS A 698 -24.54 -16.31 1.61
CA LYS A 698 -25.12 -15.13 0.97
C LYS A 698 -26.63 -15.31 0.83
N VAL A 699 -27.40 -14.28 1.17
CA VAL A 699 -28.86 -14.24 1.03
C VAL A 699 -29.29 -12.94 0.33
N ASN A 700 -30.09 -13.07 -0.72
CA ASN A 700 -30.65 -11.95 -1.47
C ASN A 700 -32.07 -11.61 -0.94
N ASP A 701 -32.56 -10.41 -1.26
CA ASP A 701 -33.88 -9.92 -0.84
C ASP A 701 -35.07 -10.63 -1.50
N ASP A 702 -34.81 -11.46 -2.52
CA ASP A 702 -35.80 -12.37 -3.14
C ASP A 702 -35.91 -13.73 -2.44
N GLY A 703 -35.21 -13.94 -1.33
CA GLY A 703 -35.17 -15.18 -0.58
C GLY A 703 -34.15 -16.21 -1.09
N SER A 704 -33.52 -15.99 -2.26
CA SER A 704 -32.50 -16.90 -2.77
C SER A 704 -31.21 -16.82 -1.94
N TRP A 705 -30.60 -17.98 -1.67
CA TRP A 705 -29.37 -18.07 -0.89
C TRP A 705 -28.34 -19.01 -1.52
N ILE A 706 -27.07 -18.75 -1.22
CA ILE A 706 -25.93 -19.54 -1.70
C ILE A 706 -24.90 -19.71 -0.57
N LEU A 707 -24.48 -20.95 -0.32
CA LEU A 707 -23.34 -21.30 0.53
C LEU A 707 -22.09 -21.47 -0.34
N TYR A 708 -21.03 -20.71 -0.03
CA TYR A 708 -19.75 -20.73 -0.72
C TYR A 708 -18.64 -21.33 0.14
N ARG A 709 -17.65 -21.91 -0.54
CA ARG A 709 -16.32 -22.28 -0.02
C ARG A 709 -15.23 -21.53 -0.77
N ALA A 710 -14.18 -21.09 -0.09
CA ALA A 710 -13.00 -20.55 -0.75
C ALA A 710 -12.32 -21.58 -1.68
N LYS A 711 -11.71 -21.07 -2.75
CA LYS A 711 -10.90 -21.82 -3.72
C LYS A 711 -9.43 -21.68 -3.38
N MET A 712 -8.87 -22.75 -2.84
CA MET A 712 -7.44 -22.84 -2.58
C MET A 712 -6.63 -22.58 -3.85
N GLY A 713 -5.51 -21.87 -3.73
CA GLY A 713 -4.57 -21.54 -4.80
C GLY A 713 -5.10 -20.51 -5.79
N SER A 714 -6.22 -19.84 -5.49
CA SER A 714 -6.90 -18.95 -6.42
C SER A 714 -7.22 -17.59 -5.81
N THR A 715 -6.72 -16.52 -6.44
CA THR A 715 -7.14 -15.13 -6.16
C THR A 715 -8.43 -14.75 -6.89
N SER A 716 -9.23 -15.74 -7.32
CA SER A 716 -10.52 -15.52 -7.99
C SER A 716 -11.43 -14.64 -7.14
N SER A 717 -12.29 -13.85 -7.78
CA SER A 717 -13.31 -13.07 -7.09
C SER A 717 -14.53 -13.90 -6.67
N LYS A 718 -14.57 -15.22 -6.97
CA LYS A 718 -15.72 -16.09 -6.71
C LYS A 718 -15.30 -17.40 -6.04
N GLY A 719 -15.92 -17.70 -4.90
CA GLY A 719 -15.83 -19.00 -4.25
C GLY A 719 -16.42 -20.14 -5.09
N THR A 720 -16.32 -21.35 -4.57
CA THR A 720 -17.04 -22.54 -5.05
C THR A 720 -18.41 -22.54 -4.39
N GLU A 721 -19.46 -22.59 -5.20
CA GLU A 721 -20.82 -22.80 -4.70
C GLU A 721 -20.94 -24.25 -4.22
N LEU A 722 -21.30 -24.41 -2.94
CA LEU A 722 -21.50 -25.71 -2.29
C LEU A 722 -22.96 -26.14 -2.33
N ALA A 723 -23.84 -25.20 -2.00
CA ALA A 723 -25.28 -25.40 -1.97
C ALA A 723 -25.99 -24.07 -2.25
N SER A 724 -27.21 -24.14 -2.77
CA SER A 724 -28.07 -22.99 -2.98
C SER A 724 -29.54 -23.40 -2.85
N GLY A 725 -30.39 -22.41 -2.59
CA GLY A 725 -31.82 -22.63 -2.40
C GLY A 725 -32.58 -21.33 -2.21
N SER A 726 -33.76 -21.40 -1.62
CA SER A 726 -34.59 -20.24 -1.29
C SER A 726 -35.28 -20.41 0.05
N VAL A 727 -35.49 -19.31 0.76
CA VAL A 727 -36.46 -19.18 1.86
C VAL A 727 -37.67 -18.37 1.37
N ASP A 728 -38.73 -18.29 2.18
CA ASP A 728 -39.83 -17.37 1.89
C ASP A 728 -39.29 -15.94 1.86
N ALA A 729 -39.44 -15.25 0.71
CA ALA A 729 -38.96 -13.89 0.51
C ALA A 729 -39.56 -12.91 1.54
N SER A 730 -40.74 -13.20 2.11
CA SER A 730 -41.34 -12.39 3.17
C SER A 730 -40.46 -12.31 4.43
N GLN A 731 -39.59 -13.31 4.66
CA GLN A 731 -38.69 -13.37 5.81
C GLN A 731 -37.44 -12.50 5.66
N VAL A 732 -37.10 -12.08 4.43
CA VAL A 732 -35.89 -11.30 4.12
C VAL A 732 -36.20 -10.04 3.31
N THR A 733 -37.49 -9.68 3.25
CA THR A 733 -37.96 -8.51 2.53
C THR A 733 -37.50 -7.22 3.22
N PRO A 734 -37.26 -6.12 2.47
CA PRO A 734 -36.89 -4.85 3.06
C PRO A 734 -37.77 -4.42 4.24
N GLY A 735 -37.11 -3.92 5.28
CA GLY A 735 -37.72 -3.55 6.56
C GLY A 735 -37.93 -4.69 7.55
N THR A 736 -37.70 -5.94 7.17
CA THR A 736 -37.82 -7.08 8.09
C THR A 736 -36.44 -7.53 8.56
N TRP A 737 -36.28 -7.67 9.88
CA TRP A 737 -35.08 -8.25 10.48
C TRP A 737 -35.02 -9.76 10.21
N PHE A 738 -33.84 -10.25 9.83
CA PHE A 738 -33.55 -11.67 9.70
C PHE A 738 -32.12 -11.99 10.13
N GLN A 739 -31.88 -13.20 10.59
CA GLN A 739 -30.56 -13.63 11.05
C GLN A 739 -29.86 -14.49 10.00
N LEU A 740 -28.59 -14.19 9.76
CA LEU A 740 -27.65 -15.08 9.08
C LEU A 740 -26.77 -15.78 10.11
N LYS A 741 -26.68 -17.11 10.05
CA LYS A 741 -25.83 -17.88 10.96
C LYS A 741 -25.04 -18.98 10.25
N LEU A 742 -23.75 -19.05 10.57
CA LEU A 742 -22.83 -20.09 10.11
C LEU A 742 -22.14 -20.74 11.29
N ARG A 743 -22.12 -22.07 11.32
CA ARG A 743 -21.43 -22.88 12.31
C ARG A 743 -20.37 -23.73 11.63
N GLY A 744 -19.13 -23.64 12.11
CA GLY A 744 -18.03 -24.51 11.68
C GLY A 744 -17.56 -25.38 12.84
N GLU A 745 -17.86 -26.68 12.79
CA GLU A 745 -17.49 -27.66 13.80
C GLU A 745 -16.59 -28.73 13.15
N GLY A 746 -15.28 -28.64 13.38
CA GLY A 746 -14.29 -29.44 12.68
C GLY A 746 -14.39 -29.25 11.17
N ASN A 747 -14.71 -30.33 10.46
CA ASN A 747 -14.88 -30.35 9.01
C ASN A 747 -16.34 -30.15 8.54
N VAL A 748 -17.30 -29.98 9.45
CA VAL A 748 -18.72 -29.81 9.13
C VAL A 748 -19.12 -28.34 9.21
N ILE A 749 -19.72 -27.83 8.14
CA ILE A 749 -20.24 -26.47 8.02
C ILE A 749 -21.77 -26.52 7.95
N LYS A 750 -22.44 -25.81 8.85
CA LYS A 750 -23.90 -25.69 8.89
C LYS A 750 -24.32 -24.23 8.67
N ALA A 751 -25.31 -24.03 7.81
CA ALA A 751 -25.83 -22.72 7.45
C ALA A 751 -27.29 -22.59 7.87
N TYR A 752 -27.64 -21.46 8.48
CA TYR A 752 -28.97 -21.18 8.99
C TYR A 752 -29.45 -19.80 8.56
N ILE A 753 -30.75 -19.69 8.32
CA ILE A 753 -31.47 -18.42 8.12
C ILE A 753 -32.64 -18.43 9.09
N ASN A 754 -32.72 -17.43 9.99
CA ASN A 754 -33.73 -17.38 11.06
C ASN A 754 -33.82 -18.69 11.86
N ASP A 755 -32.67 -19.21 12.33
CA ASP A 755 -32.53 -20.52 13.00
C ASP A 755 -32.95 -21.76 12.20
N THR A 756 -33.45 -21.61 10.97
CA THR A 756 -33.78 -22.73 10.11
C THR A 756 -32.52 -23.23 9.42
N LEU A 757 -32.16 -24.50 9.62
CA LEU A 757 -31.04 -25.13 8.93
C LEU A 757 -31.35 -25.24 7.42
N VAL A 758 -30.57 -24.55 6.60
CA VAL A 758 -30.75 -24.53 5.14
C VAL A 758 -29.71 -25.36 4.39
N ALA A 759 -28.53 -25.59 4.98
CA ALA A 759 -27.51 -26.47 4.41
C ALA A 759 -26.59 -27.08 5.48
N THR A 760 -26.12 -28.30 5.21
CA THR A 760 -24.99 -28.94 5.91
C THR A 760 -24.00 -29.40 4.85
N TYR A 761 -22.71 -29.13 5.06
CA TYR A 761 -21.63 -29.52 4.16
C TYR A 761 -20.48 -30.11 4.96
N GLU A 762 -20.01 -31.29 4.58
CA GLU A 762 -18.81 -31.90 5.15
C GLU A 762 -17.65 -31.70 4.17
N ASP A 763 -16.59 -31.02 4.62
CA ASP A 763 -15.42 -30.72 3.82
C ASP A 763 -14.34 -31.79 4.05
N SER A 764 -13.96 -32.51 3.00
CA SER A 764 -12.89 -33.52 3.11
C SER A 764 -11.49 -32.91 3.30
N ASN A 765 -11.34 -31.60 3.09
CA ASN A 765 -10.10 -30.85 3.28
C ASN A 765 -10.44 -29.46 3.86
N PRO A 766 -10.85 -29.38 5.14
CA PRO A 766 -11.43 -28.18 5.71
C PRO A 766 -10.42 -27.03 5.77
N ILE A 767 -10.92 -25.80 5.63
CA ILE A 767 -10.25 -24.61 6.18
C ILE A 767 -10.62 -24.60 7.65
N THR A 768 -9.65 -24.62 8.55
CA THR A 768 -9.90 -24.91 9.99
C THR A 768 -10.01 -23.66 10.85
N SER A 769 -9.51 -22.52 10.41
CA SER A 769 -9.41 -21.30 11.21
C SER A 769 -9.62 -20.00 10.42
N GLY A 770 -9.88 -18.93 11.17
CA GLY A 770 -9.97 -17.57 10.67
C GLY A 770 -11.12 -16.76 11.28
N ARG A 771 -11.21 -15.50 10.87
CA ARG A 771 -12.14 -14.49 11.40
C ARG A 771 -13.57 -14.64 10.89
N VAL A 772 -14.44 -13.75 11.38
CA VAL A 772 -15.74 -13.46 10.77
C VAL A 772 -15.58 -12.35 9.72
N ALA A 773 -16.36 -12.46 8.64
CA ALA A 773 -16.52 -11.41 7.64
C ALA A 773 -17.99 -11.10 7.41
N ILE A 774 -18.32 -9.83 7.24
CA ILE A 774 -19.67 -9.34 6.96
C ILE A 774 -19.63 -8.59 5.64
N GLY A 775 -20.61 -8.80 4.77
CA GLY A 775 -20.69 -8.13 3.48
C GLY A 775 -22.12 -7.95 2.98
N CYS A 776 -22.28 -7.07 2.00
CA CYS A 776 -23.59 -6.77 1.41
C CYS A 776 -23.47 -6.21 -0.01
N GLY A 777 -24.60 -5.88 -0.63
CA GLY A 777 -24.64 -5.05 -1.83
C GLY A 777 -24.25 -3.58 -1.55
N ASN A 778 -24.15 -2.77 -2.62
CA ASN A 778 -23.91 -1.32 -2.51
C ASN A 778 -25.23 -0.56 -2.23
N SER A 779 -25.84 -0.87 -1.11
CA SER A 779 -27.09 -0.29 -0.61
C SER A 779 -27.08 -0.25 0.90
N TYR A 780 -27.83 0.68 1.48
CA TYR A 780 -27.96 0.77 2.93
C TYR A 780 -28.51 -0.54 3.50
N THR A 781 -27.64 -1.20 4.25
CA THR A 781 -27.89 -2.48 4.92
C THR A 781 -27.44 -2.33 6.36
N ARG A 782 -28.32 -2.67 7.29
CA ARG A 782 -28.06 -2.64 8.73
C ARG A 782 -27.75 -4.03 9.22
N PHE A 783 -26.89 -4.09 10.22
CA PHE A 783 -26.47 -5.26 10.93
C PHE A 783 -26.53 -4.98 12.43
N ASP A 784 -26.92 -5.98 13.20
CA ASP A 784 -27.09 -5.85 14.65
C ASP A 784 -26.76 -7.18 15.33
N SER A 785 -26.42 -7.12 16.62
CA SER A 785 -26.29 -8.27 17.52
C SER A 785 -25.37 -9.35 16.96
N LEU A 786 -24.15 -8.95 16.57
CA LEU A 786 -23.12 -9.90 16.16
C LEU A 786 -22.77 -10.77 17.38
N ALA A 787 -22.82 -12.08 17.21
CA ALA A 787 -22.43 -13.04 18.23
C ALA A 787 -21.57 -14.15 17.63
N VAL A 788 -20.39 -14.36 18.22
CA VAL A 788 -19.45 -15.43 17.90
C VAL A 788 -19.31 -16.31 19.13
N THR A 789 -19.84 -17.54 19.08
CA THR A 789 -19.98 -18.42 20.25
C THR A 789 -19.19 -19.72 20.10
N LYS A 790 -18.69 -20.22 21.24
CA LYS A 790 -17.92 -21.46 21.36
C LYS A 790 -18.83 -22.69 21.15
N ILE A 791 -18.21 -23.79 20.73
CA ILE A 791 -18.89 -25.05 20.42
C ILE A 791 -18.43 -26.11 21.42
N LYS A 792 -19.38 -26.81 22.04
CA LYS A 792 -19.09 -27.84 23.03
C LYS A 792 -18.39 -29.03 22.37
N GLY A 793 -17.31 -29.51 22.99
CA GLY A 793 -16.52 -30.63 22.50
C GLY A 793 -15.46 -30.25 21.45
N TYR A 794 -15.26 -28.96 21.17
CA TYR A 794 -14.24 -28.48 20.24
C TYR A 794 -13.34 -27.42 20.87
N ALA A 795 -12.09 -27.37 20.44
CA ALA A 795 -11.22 -26.24 20.75
C ALA A 795 -11.68 -25.01 19.97
N PRO A 796 -11.95 -23.87 20.61
CA PRO A 796 -12.52 -22.70 19.93
C PRO A 796 -11.47 -21.89 19.15
N TYR A 797 -10.18 -22.00 19.52
CA TYR A 797 -9.09 -21.28 18.86
C TYR A 797 -7.73 -21.96 19.05
N TYR A 798 -6.73 -21.46 18.31
CA TYR A 798 -5.33 -21.69 18.62
C TYR A 798 -4.88 -20.80 19.78
N ARG A 799 -4.19 -21.38 20.76
CA ARG A 799 -3.58 -20.61 21.87
C ARG A 799 -2.26 -19.94 21.47
N GLU A 800 -1.56 -20.51 20.49
CA GLU A 800 -0.33 -19.95 19.94
C GLU A 800 -0.35 -19.97 18.42
N TYR A 801 0.27 -18.96 17.80
CA TYR A 801 0.45 -18.86 16.36
C TYR A 801 1.86 -18.32 16.08
N ILE A 802 2.74 -19.19 15.61
CA ILE A 802 4.19 -19.01 15.58
C ILE A 802 4.64 -18.84 14.13
N ASP A 803 5.44 -17.83 13.86
CA ASP A 803 6.07 -17.66 12.55
C ASP A 803 7.07 -18.79 12.27
N ASN A 804 7.17 -19.25 11.03
CA ASN A 804 8.06 -20.35 10.65
C ASN A 804 9.57 -20.05 10.90
N MET A 805 9.95 -18.81 11.16
CA MET A 805 11.34 -18.40 11.45
C MET A 805 11.59 -18.10 12.92
N GLU A 806 10.59 -18.25 13.79
CA GLU A 806 10.72 -18.11 15.24
C GLU A 806 11.42 -19.34 15.85
N THR A 807 12.73 -19.46 15.57
CA THR A 807 13.55 -20.58 16.07
C THR A 807 14.02 -20.39 17.52
N TYR A 808 13.88 -19.17 18.02
CA TYR A 808 14.08 -18.80 19.41
C TYR A 808 12.90 -17.95 19.88
N ASP A 809 12.57 -18.02 21.17
CA ASP A 809 11.62 -17.08 21.76
C ASP A 809 12.24 -15.68 21.88
N LEU A 810 11.39 -14.67 22.12
CA LEU A 810 11.80 -13.29 22.28
C LEU A 810 12.05 -12.92 23.75
N THR A 811 12.27 -13.92 24.62
CA THR A 811 12.62 -13.66 26.02
C THR A 811 14.05 -13.12 26.13
N PRO A 812 14.46 -12.57 27.29
CA PRO A 812 15.83 -12.10 27.49
C PRO A 812 16.89 -13.20 27.29
N GLN A 813 16.52 -14.47 27.44
CA GLN A 813 17.36 -15.62 27.17
C GLN A 813 17.02 -16.20 25.79
N LYS A 814 18.04 -16.59 25.02
CA LYS A 814 17.87 -17.18 23.68
C LYS A 814 17.43 -18.65 23.79
N ASN A 815 16.20 -18.90 24.21
CA ASN A 815 15.66 -20.26 24.33
C ASN A 815 15.18 -20.76 22.97
N ALA A 816 15.52 -22.01 22.62
CA ALA A 816 15.06 -22.61 21.37
C ALA A 816 13.54 -22.80 21.38
N LYS A 817 12.89 -22.46 20.26
CA LYS A 817 11.45 -22.63 20.03
C LYS A 817 11.19 -23.62 18.91
N LEU A 818 11.15 -23.18 17.65
CA LEU A 818 11.08 -24.10 16.50
C LEU A 818 12.46 -24.71 16.18
N VAL A 819 12.58 -26.03 16.29
CA VAL A 819 13.84 -26.75 16.03
C VAL A 819 13.79 -27.43 14.67
N TYR A 820 14.59 -26.91 13.74
CA TYR A 820 14.79 -27.47 12.40
C TYR A 820 16.07 -28.29 12.31
N ASN A 821 16.07 -29.38 11.55
CA ASN A 821 17.32 -30.01 11.13
C ASN A 821 17.98 -29.26 9.95
N ASN A 822 19.10 -29.76 9.45
CA ASN A 822 19.88 -29.09 8.39
C ASN A 822 19.30 -29.23 6.96
N LYS A 823 18.08 -29.74 6.80
CA LYS A 823 17.41 -29.94 5.51
C LYS A 823 16.29 -28.95 5.25
N TRP A 824 16.51 -27.68 5.60
CA TRP A 824 15.54 -26.60 5.43
C TRP A 824 16.17 -25.38 4.78
N SER A 825 15.37 -24.71 3.95
CA SER A 825 15.64 -23.39 3.42
C SER A 825 14.64 -22.42 4.04
N ARG A 826 15.10 -21.49 4.86
CA ARG A 826 14.29 -20.46 5.52
C ARG A 826 14.57 -19.14 4.84
N THR A 827 13.55 -18.48 4.30
CA THR A 827 13.76 -17.31 3.44
C THR A 827 12.66 -16.26 3.62
N CYS A 828 13.07 -14.99 3.57
CA CYS A 828 12.16 -13.85 3.44
C CYS A 828 12.17 -13.31 1.99
N ALA A 829 13.07 -13.79 1.13
CA ALA A 829 13.22 -13.28 -0.22
C ALA A 829 12.05 -13.70 -1.12
N ASN A 830 11.51 -12.72 -1.87
CA ASN A 830 10.45 -12.92 -2.87
C ASN A 830 9.14 -13.52 -2.32
N GLN A 831 8.84 -13.34 -1.03
CA GLN A 831 7.59 -13.83 -0.46
C GLN A 831 6.39 -12.96 -0.84
N GLY A 832 5.24 -13.62 -1.05
CA GLY A 832 4.01 -12.98 -1.47
C GLY A 832 3.28 -12.26 -0.31
N MET A 833 2.42 -11.31 -0.63
CA MET A 833 1.67 -10.51 0.36
C MET A 833 0.60 -11.26 1.18
N PHE A 834 0.43 -12.56 0.93
CA PHE A 834 -0.48 -13.40 1.69
C PHE A 834 0.29 -14.48 2.47
N VAL A 835 1.62 -14.42 2.48
CA VAL A 835 2.47 -15.26 3.33
C VAL A 835 2.51 -14.57 4.70
N TYR A 836 2.32 -15.35 5.78
CA TYR A 836 2.37 -14.83 7.14
C TYR A 836 3.75 -14.23 7.41
N GLN A 837 3.77 -12.98 7.87
CA GLN A 837 5.00 -12.18 8.09
C GLN A 837 6.04 -12.21 6.94
N ARG A 838 5.64 -12.62 5.73
CA ARG A 838 6.49 -12.76 4.53
C ARG A 838 7.74 -13.63 4.73
N SER A 839 7.58 -14.74 5.45
CA SER A 839 8.60 -15.76 5.67
C SER A 839 8.08 -17.15 5.29
N VAL A 840 8.94 -18.02 4.73
CA VAL A 840 8.61 -19.43 4.49
C VAL A 840 9.82 -20.33 4.74
N SER A 841 9.58 -21.46 5.40
CA SER A 841 10.53 -22.55 5.61
C SER A 841 10.17 -23.68 4.65
N ASN A 842 11.05 -23.98 3.69
CA ASN A 842 10.86 -25.05 2.70
C ASN A 842 11.81 -26.21 3.00
N SER A 843 11.31 -27.43 3.06
CA SER A 843 12.15 -28.63 3.14
C SER A 843 13.04 -28.74 1.89
N THR A 844 14.31 -29.08 2.06
CA THR A 844 15.26 -29.27 0.94
C THR A 844 15.36 -30.73 0.48
N GLY A 845 14.67 -31.65 1.16
CA GLY A 845 14.53 -33.05 0.75
C GLY A 845 13.95 -33.95 1.84
N THR A 846 13.84 -35.25 1.53
CA THR A 846 13.39 -36.29 2.47
C THR A 846 14.23 -36.33 3.75
N GLY A 847 13.57 -36.57 4.88
CA GLY A 847 14.13 -36.55 6.22
C GLY A 847 14.32 -35.14 6.76
N ALA A 848 13.77 -34.10 6.12
CA ALA A 848 13.68 -32.77 6.72
C ALA A 848 12.70 -32.82 7.90
N SER A 849 13.13 -32.39 9.07
CA SER A 849 12.31 -32.45 10.29
C SER A 849 12.19 -31.10 10.97
N ILE A 850 11.02 -30.84 11.54
CA ILE A 850 10.74 -29.72 12.42
C ILE A 850 10.16 -30.27 13.72
N THR A 851 10.65 -29.78 14.87
CA THR A 851 10.19 -30.18 16.19
C THR A 851 9.73 -28.96 16.97
N TYR A 852 8.61 -29.11 17.67
CA TYR A 852 8.09 -28.10 18.59
C TYR A 852 7.56 -28.73 19.87
N THR A 853 7.86 -28.12 21.01
CA THR A 853 7.32 -28.48 22.32
C THR A 853 6.36 -27.39 22.75
N PHE A 854 5.13 -27.77 23.10
CA PHE A 854 4.04 -26.83 23.40
C PHE A 854 3.11 -27.40 24.45
N ASN A 855 2.31 -26.52 25.06
CA ASN A 855 1.16 -26.94 25.85
C ASN A 855 -0.10 -26.84 25.00
N GLY A 856 -0.90 -27.90 24.85
CA GLY A 856 -2.17 -27.86 24.09
C GLY A 856 -2.67 -29.24 23.67
N THR A 857 -3.79 -29.29 22.96
CA THR A 857 -4.44 -30.57 22.56
C THR A 857 -4.03 -31.07 21.17
N GLY A 858 -3.09 -30.38 20.53
CA GLY A 858 -2.60 -30.68 19.19
C GLY A 858 -1.92 -29.48 18.53
N LEU A 859 -1.52 -29.63 17.27
CA LEU A 859 -0.93 -28.55 16.48
C LEU A 859 -1.28 -28.67 15.00
N GLU A 860 -1.23 -27.54 14.30
CA GLU A 860 -1.36 -27.44 12.86
C GLU A 860 -0.12 -26.82 12.22
N VAL A 861 0.32 -27.43 11.12
CA VAL A 861 1.31 -26.84 10.21
C VAL A 861 0.55 -26.09 9.12
N LEU A 862 0.78 -24.79 9.03
CA LEU A 862 0.10 -23.90 8.10
C LEU A 862 1.06 -23.53 6.95
N GLY A 863 0.53 -23.42 5.73
CA GLY A 863 1.29 -22.94 4.59
C GLY A 863 0.89 -23.59 3.26
N TYR A 864 1.24 -22.93 2.16
CA TYR A 864 0.87 -23.41 0.83
C TYR A 864 1.52 -24.77 0.51
N ASN A 865 0.69 -25.80 0.43
CA ASN A 865 1.08 -27.17 0.11
C ASN A 865 0.03 -27.80 -0.80
N LYS A 866 0.43 -28.74 -1.63
CA LYS A 866 -0.51 -29.54 -2.43
C LYS A 866 -0.64 -30.91 -1.76
N SER A 867 -1.82 -31.52 -1.84
CA SER A 867 -2.02 -32.86 -1.27
C SER A 867 -1.20 -33.95 -1.97
N THR A 868 -0.77 -33.70 -3.21
CA THR A 868 0.21 -34.55 -3.93
C THR A 868 1.67 -34.13 -3.69
N GLY A 869 1.89 -33.18 -2.78
CA GLY A 869 3.17 -32.53 -2.53
C GLY A 869 4.13 -33.36 -1.68
N GLY A 870 3.64 -34.33 -0.92
CA GLY A 870 4.47 -35.21 -0.11
C GLY A 870 3.71 -35.96 0.98
N THR A 871 4.46 -36.77 1.71
CA THR A 871 4.00 -37.47 2.92
C THR A 871 4.93 -37.16 4.09
N VAL A 872 4.40 -37.27 5.31
CA VAL A 872 5.14 -37.02 6.55
C VAL A 872 5.09 -38.21 7.50
N ASN A 873 6.16 -38.38 8.27
CA ASN A 873 6.20 -39.22 9.47
C ASN A 873 6.09 -38.29 10.68
N VAL A 874 5.26 -38.66 11.65
CA VAL A 874 4.98 -37.82 12.81
C VAL A 874 5.22 -38.60 14.08
N MET A 875 5.95 -37.98 14.99
CA MET A 875 6.16 -38.47 16.34
C MET A 875 5.55 -37.49 17.35
N VAL A 876 4.91 -38.04 18.38
CA VAL A 876 4.39 -37.31 19.54
C VAL A 876 5.03 -37.95 20.76
N ASP A 877 5.71 -37.17 21.59
CA ASP A 877 6.35 -37.60 22.84
C ASP A 877 7.29 -38.81 22.65
N GLY A 878 8.03 -38.79 21.52
CA GLY A 878 8.96 -39.85 21.13
C GLY A 878 8.31 -41.13 20.58
N GLN A 879 6.97 -41.20 20.53
CA GLN A 879 6.23 -42.33 19.97
C GLN A 879 5.71 -42.03 18.55
N SER A 880 5.60 -43.06 17.72
CA SER A 880 5.04 -42.89 16.37
C SER A 880 3.54 -42.57 16.45
N TYR A 881 3.15 -41.42 15.92
CA TYR A 881 1.75 -41.00 15.80
C TYR A 881 1.16 -41.47 14.46
N LYS A 882 1.82 -41.13 13.35
CA LYS A 882 1.45 -41.57 12.01
C LYS A 882 2.69 -41.71 11.11
N LYS A 883 2.57 -42.56 10.09
CA LYS A 883 3.65 -42.86 9.14
C LYS A 883 3.15 -42.72 7.70
N ASP A 884 3.98 -42.13 6.84
CA ASP A 884 3.69 -41.90 5.42
C ASP A 884 2.33 -41.20 5.19
N ASP A 885 1.94 -40.31 6.11
CA ASP A 885 0.64 -39.64 6.08
C ASP A 885 0.64 -38.49 5.08
N ALA A 886 -0.45 -38.33 4.33
CA ALA A 886 -0.51 -37.37 3.24
C ALA A 886 -0.69 -35.92 3.74
N LEU A 887 0.00 -34.99 3.08
CA LEU A 887 -0.27 -33.56 3.27
C LEU A 887 -1.65 -33.18 2.73
N TRP A 888 -2.21 -32.11 3.28
CA TRP A 888 -3.45 -31.51 2.82
C TRP A 888 -3.18 -30.54 1.66
N ASN A 889 -4.23 -30.24 0.88
CA ASN A 889 -4.15 -29.17 -0.09
C ASN A 889 -4.47 -27.84 0.60
N ALA A 890 -3.48 -26.97 0.72
CA ALA A 890 -3.51 -25.77 1.55
C ALA A 890 -3.02 -24.53 0.80
N ASP A 891 -3.59 -23.38 1.17
CA ASP A 891 -3.02 -22.06 0.88
C ASP A 891 -2.10 -21.60 2.02
N ASN A 892 -1.47 -20.44 1.84
CA ASN A 892 -0.85 -19.72 2.95
C ASN A 892 -1.84 -19.53 4.11
N MET A 893 -1.33 -19.54 5.35
CA MET A 893 -2.12 -19.49 6.59
C MET A 893 -3.22 -20.56 6.69
N CYS A 894 -3.16 -21.63 5.92
CA CYS A 894 -4.11 -22.75 6.00
C CYS A 894 -3.40 -24.07 6.27
N THR A 895 -4.13 -24.97 6.91
CA THR A 895 -3.64 -26.27 7.38
C THR A 895 -3.17 -27.15 6.25
N ALA A 896 -1.87 -27.40 6.24
CA ALA A 896 -1.20 -28.38 5.40
C ALA A 896 -1.07 -29.74 6.12
N TYR A 897 -1.03 -29.74 7.45
CA TYR A 897 -1.01 -30.94 8.27
C TYR A 897 -1.53 -30.65 9.68
N GLN A 898 -2.12 -31.66 10.35
CA GLN A 898 -2.67 -31.54 11.70
C GLN A 898 -2.33 -32.76 12.57
N VAL A 899 -1.91 -32.48 13.79
CA VAL A 899 -1.90 -33.41 14.94
C VAL A 899 -3.00 -32.95 15.89
N SER A 900 -3.88 -33.86 16.31
CA SER A 900 -5.04 -33.51 17.13
C SER A 900 -5.43 -34.68 18.04
N GLY A 901 -6.26 -34.39 19.05
CA GLY A 901 -6.75 -35.40 19.99
C GLY A 901 -5.73 -35.81 21.04
N LEU A 902 -4.73 -34.95 21.31
CA LEU A 902 -3.85 -35.12 22.45
C LEU A 902 -4.55 -34.67 23.74
N GLU A 903 -4.04 -35.11 24.89
CA GLU A 903 -4.47 -34.57 26.18
C GLU A 903 -4.12 -33.07 26.26
N ASP A 904 -4.84 -32.27 27.06
CA ASP A 904 -4.46 -30.87 27.24
C ASP A 904 -3.27 -30.79 28.21
N GLY A 905 -2.08 -30.73 27.65
CA GLY A 905 -0.84 -30.72 28.42
C GLY A 905 0.37 -30.42 27.54
N GLU A 906 1.56 -30.63 28.11
CA GLU A 906 2.82 -30.47 27.37
C GLU A 906 3.05 -31.66 26.44
N HIS A 907 3.37 -31.37 25.17
CA HIS A 907 3.71 -32.37 24.16
C HIS A 907 4.90 -31.90 23.32
N THR A 908 5.71 -32.85 22.88
CA THR A 908 6.75 -32.63 21.86
C THR A 908 6.36 -33.34 20.58
N VAL A 909 6.20 -32.58 19.49
CA VAL A 909 5.87 -33.12 18.18
C VAL A 909 7.00 -32.89 17.19
N THR A 910 7.39 -33.97 16.51
CA THR A 910 8.32 -33.93 15.38
C THR A 910 7.60 -34.33 14.10
N ILE A 911 7.66 -33.48 13.08
CA ILE A 911 7.15 -33.76 11.73
C ILE A 911 8.34 -33.90 10.80
N GLU A 912 8.49 -35.06 10.19
CA GLU A 912 9.55 -35.40 9.23
C GLU A 912 8.98 -35.64 7.84
N VAL A 913 9.56 -35.03 6.81
CA VAL A 913 9.20 -35.28 5.41
C VAL A 913 9.63 -36.69 5.00
N ALA A 914 8.68 -37.60 4.83
CA ALA A 914 8.91 -38.97 4.37
C ALA A 914 9.11 -39.03 2.83
N SER A 915 8.31 -38.27 2.09
CA SER A 915 8.44 -38.13 0.64
C SER A 915 7.98 -36.75 0.16
N GLY A 916 8.46 -36.30 -1.01
CA GLY A 916 8.07 -35.00 -1.57
C GLY A 916 8.70 -33.81 -0.85
N SER A 917 7.89 -32.79 -0.53
CA SER A 917 8.32 -31.55 0.13
C SER A 917 7.24 -30.97 1.04
N LEU A 918 7.66 -30.24 2.08
CA LEU A 918 6.82 -29.48 2.99
C LEU A 918 7.24 -28.01 3.00
N ALA A 919 6.28 -27.11 2.83
CA ALA A 919 6.45 -25.68 3.08
C ALA A 919 5.72 -25.30 4.37
N VAL A 920 6.38 -24.56 5.25
CA VAL A 920 5.85 -24.07 6.52
C VAL A 920 5.85 -22.55 6.49
N ASP A 921 4.66 -21.97 6.64
CA ASP A 921 4.37 -20.54 6.75
C ASP A 921 4.18 -20.16 8.23
N ALA A 922 3.48 -21.00 8.99
CA ALA A 922 3.33 -20.87 10.44
C ALA A 922 3.05 -22.21 11.12
N ILE A 923 3.21 -22.26 12.45
CA ILE A 923 2.71 -23.34 13.31
C ILE A 923 1.68 -22.77 14.28
N ALA A 924 0.55 -23.45 14.43
CA ALA A 924 -0.50 -23.05 15.36
C ALA A 924 -0.82 -24.17 16.34
N VAL A 925 -0.91 -23.85 17.64
CA VAL A 925 -1.19 -24.82 18.71
C VAL A 925 -2.68 -24.83 19.01
N ILE A 926 -3.31 -26.01 18.94
CA ILE A 926 -4.73 -26.19 19.22
C ILE A 926 -4.96 -26.04 20.74
N GLY A 927 -5.87 -25.15 21.12
CA GLY A 927 -6.18 -24.86 22.52
C GLY A 927 -7.01 -25.94 23.21
N SER A 928 -7.50 -25.62 24.41
CA SER A 928 -8.35 -26.49 25.22
C SER A 928 -9.72 -26.69 24.59
N ILE A 929 -10.33 -27.84 24.84
CA ILE A 929 -11.69 -28.14 24.41
C ILE A 929 -12.69 -27.38 25.30
N TYR A 930 -13.62 -26.65 24.68
CA TYR A 930 -14.73 -26.02 25.39
C TYR A 930 -15.77 -27.08 25.77
N ASN A 931 -16.06 -27.24 27.07
CA ASN A 931 -16.96 -28.29 27.56
C ASN A 931 -18.23 -27.76 28.26
N SER A 932 -18.33 -26.44 28.44
CA SER A 932 -19.51 -25.79 29.02
C SER A 932 -20.69 -25.78 28.04
N ASP A 933 -21.85 -25.31 28.49
CA ASP A 933 -23.06 -25.28 27.67
C ASP A 933 -22.93 -24.27 26.51
N GLU A 934 -23.54 -24.62 25.37
CA GLU A 934 -23.53 -23.76 24.19
C GLU A 934 -24.53 -22.61 24.33
N ILE A 935 -24.13 -21.44 23.84
CA ILE A 935 -25.00 -20.28 23.76
C ILE A 935 -25.84 -20.33 22.48
N ASN A 936 -27.15 -20.30 22.65
CA ASN A 936 -28.11 -20.21 21.54
C ASN A 936 -28.50 -18.74 21.30
N VAL A 937 -28.04 -18.18 20.19
CA VAL A 937 -28.35 -16.81 19.77
C VAL A 937 -29.69 -16.81 19.03
N THR A 938 -30.70 -16.14 19.59
CA THR A 938 -32.05 -16.09 19.01
C THR A 938 -32.14 -14.99 17.95
N PRO A 939 -32.74 -15.24 16.77
CA PRO A 939 -32.96 -14.23 15.74
C PRO A 939 -33.77 -13.04 16.25
N LYS A 940 -33.33 -11.83 15.95
CA LYS A 940 -34.15 -10.63 16.12
C LYS A 940 -35.37 -10.72 15.20
N LYS A 941 -36.55 -10.49 15.78
CA LYS A 941 -37.84 -10.53 15.05
C LYS A 941 -38.42 -9.12 14.97
N GLY A 942 -39.03 -8.82 13.83
CA GLY A 942 -39.84 -7.61 13.66
C GLY A 942 -39.67 -6.96 12.31
N THR A 943 -40.63 -6.10 11.98
CA THR A 943 -40.59 -5.24 10.80
C THR A 943 -40.50 -3.80 11.25
N GLU A 944 -39.46 -3.10 10.82
CA GLU A 944 -39.35 -1.65 10.95
C GLU A 944 -40.11 -0.99 9.80
N THR A 945 -41.04 -0.10 10.15
CA THR A 945 -41.80 0.70 9.19
C THR A 945 -41.37 2.16 9.28
N GLY A 946 -41.55 2.93 8.21
CA GLY A 946 -41.09 4.33 8.18
C GLY A 946 -39.57 4.47 8.23
N LEU A 947 -38.84 3.45 7.77
CA LEU A 947 -37.39 3.50 7.63
C LEU A 947 -37.00 4.77 6.86
N PRO A 948 -35.99 5.52 7.34
CA PRO A 948 -35.66 6.79 6.74
C PRO A 948 -35.24 6.57 5.29
N GLU A 949 -36.00 7.12 4.33
CA GLU A 949 -35.41 7.50 3.05
C GLU A 949 -34.58 8.74 3.34
N GLU A 950 -33.43 8.55 3.99
CA GLU A 950 -32.60 9.65 4.50
C GLU A 950 -32.32 10.60 3.35
N GLU A 951 -32.96 11.77 3.40
CA GLU A 951 -32.81 12.79 2.38
C GLU A 951 -31.46 13.46 2.63
N LEU A 952 -30.42 12.82 2.11
CA LEU A 952 -29.08 13.36 2.21
C LEU A 952 -29.04 14.72 1.52
N PRO A 953 -28.49 15.76 2.14
CA PRO A 953 -28.40 17.08 1.54
C PRO A 953 -27.61 16.98 0.23
N LYS A 954 -28.25 17.34 -0.89
CA LYS A 954 -27.66 17.30 -2.24
C LYS A 954 -27.09 18.65 -2.66
N ASP A 955 -27.69 19.72 -2.17
CA ASP A 955 -27.33 21.09 -2.52
C ASP A 955 -26.38 21.70 -1.48
N LEU A 956 -25.52 22.61 -1.94
CA LEU A 956 -24.68 23.41 -1.06
C LEU A 956 -25.58 24.43 -0.35
N THR A 957 -25.64 24.38 0.97
CA THR A 957 -26.38 25.37 1.76
C THR A 957 -25.57 26.63 2.02
N GLU A 958 -24.24 26.56 1.93
CA GLU A 958 -23.26 27.64 2.02
C GLU A 958 -21.93 27.11 1.43
N ASP A 959 -20.98 27.99 1.08
CA ASP A 959 -19.65 27.72 0.48
C ASP A 959 -19.53 27.68 -1.05
N VAL A 960 -19.03 28.80 -1.59
CA VAL A 960 -18.61 28.96 -2.97
C VAL A 960 -17.10 29.10 -3.01
N VAL A 961 -16.46 28.56 -4.05
CA VAL A 961 -15.05 28.88 -4.32
C VAL A 961 -14.89 30.40 -4.48
N PRO A 962 -13.81 31.02 -3.98
CA PRO A 962 -13.63 32.46 -4.11
C PRO A 962 -13.54 32.87 -5.60
N ASP A 963 -14.11 34.03 -5.94
CA ASP A 963 -14.03 34.55 -7.30
C ASP A 963 -12.59 34.98 -7.62
N ILE A 964 -11.94 34.18 -8.47
CA ILE A 964 -10.59 34.45 -8.98
C ILE A 964 -10.59 35.13 -10.35
N SER A 965 -11.77 35.53 -10.88
CA SER A 965 -11.94 36.22 -12.17
C SER A 965 -11.80 37.74 -12.06
N THR A 966 -11.96 38.28 -10.86
CA THR A 966 -11.71 39.68 -10.51
C THR A 966 -10.31 39.82 -9.90
N PRO A 967 -9.46 40.75 -10.36
CA PRO A 967 -8.18 40.99 -9.70
C PRO A 967 -8.46 41.63 -8.32
N SER A 968 -8.30 40.85 -7.25
CA SER A 968 -8.27 41.36 -5.88
C SER A 968 -6.92 42.05 -5.63
N PRO A 969 -6.83 43.12 -4.80
CA PRO A 969 -5.59 43.84 -4.60
C PRO A 969 -4.55 42.94 -3.92
N SER A 970 -3.35 42.93 -4.49
CA SER A 970 -2.18 42.21 -3.98
C SER A 970 -1.82 42.67 -2.55
N PRO A 971 -1.39 41.79 -1.65
CA PRO A 971 -0.43 42.17 -0.62
C PRO A 971 0.86 42.62 -1.32
N ALA A 972 1.50 43.67 -0.80
CA ALA A 972 2.58 44.40 -1.44
C ALA A 972 3.76 43.52 -1.91
N ALA A 973 4.13 43.69 -3.18
CA ALA A 973 5.54 43.68 -3.60
C ALA A 973 5.85 45.09 -4.17
N PRO A 974 7.09 45.61 -4.07
CA PRO A 974 7.39 47.01 -4.40
C PRO A 974 7.06 47.38 -5.87
N THR A 975 6.22 48.41 -6.04
CA THR A 975 5.98 49.37 -7.15
C THR A 975 6.64 49.12 -8.53
N THR A 976 5.97 49.21 -9.70
CA THR A 976 5.26 50.36 -10.31
C THR A 976 4.26 49.98 -11.46
N THR A 977 3.26 50.85 -11.72
CA THR A 977 2.13 50.83 -12.72
C THR A 977 2.46 51.69 -13.99
N PRO A 978 1.64 51.95 -15.07
CA PRO A 978 0.27 51.49 -15.44
C PRO A 978 -0.14 51.25 -16.95
N THR A 979 -1.26 50.52 -17.14
CA THR A 979 -2.40 50.63 -18.14
C THR A 979 -2.19 50.43 -19.67
N THR A 980 -3.02 49.69 -20.44
CA THR A 980 -4.49 49.78 -20.69
C THR A 980 -5.12 48.47 -21.29
N LYS A 981 -6.45 48.29 -21.16
CA LYS A 981 -7.39 47.29 -21.77
C LYS A 981 -8.40 48.08 -22.68
N PRO A 982 -9.31 47.55 -23.56
CA PRO A 982 -9.78 46.17 -23.86
C PRO A 982 -9.99 45.84 -25.38
N GLN A 983 -10.52 44.73 -25.94
CA GLN A 983 -11.60 43.79 -25.58
C GLN A 983 -11.61 42.57 -26.59
N PRO A 984 -12.65 41.69 -26.64
CA PRO A 984 -12.61 40.25 -26.36
C PRO A 984 -12.35 39.31 -27.56
N ILE A 985 -11.75 38.12 -27.32
CA ILE A 985 -11.85 36.99 -28.25
C ILE A 985 -12.40 35.76 -27.51
N LYS A 986 -13.61 35.35 -27.90
CA LYS A 986 -14.27 34.11 -27.48
C LYS A 986 -13.30 32.93 -27.67
N THR A 987 -12.88 32.28 -26.58
CA THR A 987 -12.01 31.10 -26.67
C THR A 987 -12.81 29.85 -27.06
N PRO A 988 -12.35 29.01 -28.00
CA PRO A 988 -13.18 27.98 -28.63
C PRO A 988 -13.25 26.69 -27.80
N SER A 989 -14.41 26.02 -27.81
CA SER A 989 -14.69 24.75 -27.10
C SER A 989 -13.89 23.52 -27.56
N VAL A 990 -12.94 23.67 -28.50
CA VAL A 990 -12.12 22.57 -29.02
C VAL A 990 -10.64 22.97 -29.04
N ARG A 991 -9.84 22.33 -28.17
CA ARG A 991 -8.38 22.57 -27.96
C ARG A 991 -7.50 21.42 -28.46
N LYS A 992 -6.18 21.63 -28.60
CA LYS A 992 -5.22 20.54 -28.90
C LYS A 992 -5.33 19.44 -27.84
N GLY A 993 -5.34 18.18 -28.24
CA GLY A 993 -5.60 17.01 -27.38
C GLY A 993 -7.08 16.61 -27.28
N TYR A 994 -8.02 17.49 -27.68
CA TYR A 994 -9.44 17.17 -27.70
C TYR A 994 -9.70 15.95 -28.60
N SER A 995 -10.24 14.89 -28.01
CA SER A 995 -10.51 13.63 -28.71
C SER A 995 -12.01 13.47 -28.95
N PHE A 996 -12.38 13.03 -30.15
CA PHE A 996 -13.78 12.83 -30.51
C PHE A 996 -13.94 11.64 -31.46
N LYS A 997 -15.16 11.10 -31.53
CA LYS A 997 -15.49 9.97 -32.40
C LYS A 997 -16.38 10.42 -33.56
N VAL A 998 -16.07 9.98 -34.77
CA VAL A 998 -16.94 10.15 -35.94
C VAL A 998 -17.06 8.82 -36.66
N LYS A 999 -18.30 8.32 -36.81
CA LYS A 999 -18.61 6.99 -37.35
C LYS A 999 -17.80 5.88 -36.65
N GLY A 1000 -17.73 5.97 -35.31
CA GLY A 1000 -17.00 5.06 -34.43
C GLY A 1000 -15.47 5.25 -34.39
N ALA A 1001 -14.86 5.87 -35.40
CA ALA A 1001 -13.42 6.13 -35.43
C ALA A 1001 -13.03 7.31 -34.53
N SER A 1002 -11.93 7.18 -33.78
CA SER A 1002 -11.44 8.22 -32.88
C SER A 1002 -10.41 9.13 -33.56
N TYR A 1003 -10.56 10.42 -33.32
CA TYR A 1003 -9.68 11.49 -33.75
C TYR A 1003 -9.20 12.29 -32.55
N VAL A 1004 -8.04 12.91 -32.66
CA VAL A 1004 -7.49 13.83 -31.64
C VAL A 1004 -7.03 15.11 -32.32
N VAL A 1005 -7.40 16.27 -31.79
CA VAL A 1005 -6.96 17.57 -32.31
C VAL A 1005 -5.47 17.73 -32.08
N THR A 1006 -4.71 17.91 -33.15
CA THR A 1006 -3.25 18.09 -33.10
C THR A 1006 -2.85 19.55 -33.03
N ASN A 1007 -3.71 20.44 -33.54
CA ASN A 1007 -3.58 21.89 -33.39
C ASN A 1007 -4.96 22.53 -33.65
N ALA A 1008 -5.52 23.20 -32.64
CA ALA A 1008 -6.83 23.80 -32.69
C ALA A 1008 -6.88 25.00 -33.64
N SER A 1009 -5.91 25.92 -33.55
CA SER A 1009 -5.83 27.13 -34.38
C SER A 1009 -5.66 26.80 -35.87
N LYS A 1010 -4.82 25.81 -36.20
CA LYS A 1010 -4.62 25.33 -37.57
C LYS A 1010 -5.72 24.37 -38.04
N LYS A 1011 -6.72 24.09 -37.19
CA LYS A 1011 -7.81 23.13 -37.42
C LYS A 1011 -7.30 21.80 -37.96
N THR A 1012 -6.35 21.17 -37.27
CA THR A 1012 -5.79 19.85 -37.65
C THR A 1012 -6.03 18.78 -36.60
N VAL A 1013 -6.21 17.53 -37.05
CA VAL A 1013 -6.39 16.35 -36.20
C VAL A 1013 -5.53 15.16 -36.68
N SER A 1014 -5.28 14.21 -35.77
CA SER A 1014 -4.79 12.87 -36.10
C SER A 1014 -5.91 11.84 -36.00
N TYR A 1015 -5.96 10.91 -36.96
CA TYR A 1015 -6.75 9.69 -36.88
C TYR A 1015 -6.11 8.76 -35.85
N ARG A 1016 -6.71 8.67 -34.66
CA ARG A 1016 -6.15 8.01 -33.47
C ARG A 1016 -6.40 6.51 -33.46
N LYS A 1017 -7.64 6.08 -33.70
CA LYS A 1017 -8.04 4.66 -33.59
C LYS A 1017 -9.20 4.32 -34.52
N ALA A 1018 -9.12 3.15 -35.16
CA ALA A 1018 -10.21 2.58 -35.96
C ALA A 1018 -11.49 2.33 -35.12
N ALA A 1019 -12.65 2.32 -35.78
CA ALA A 1019 -13.94 2.15 -35.11
C ALA A 1019 -14.07 0.85 -34.31
N ASN A 1020 -13.54 -0.26 -34.84
CA ASN A 1020 -13.39 -1.53 -34.13
C ASN A 1020 -12.32 -2.38 -34.83
N LYS A 1021 -11.90 -3.49 -34.21
CA LYS A 1021 -10.86 -4.40 -34.74
C LYS A 1021 -11.36 -5.32 -35.89
N LYS A 1022 -12.68 -5.42 -36.09
CA LYS A 1022 -13.32 -6.30 -37.09
C LYS A 1022 -13.58 -5.61 -38.45
N ILE A 1023 -13.21 -4.34 -38.61
CA ILE A 1023 -13.45 -3.57 -39.85
C ILE A 1023 -12.85 -4.23 -41.10
N LYS A 1024 -13.60 -4.28 -42.20
CA LYS A 1024 -13.17 -4.84 -43.48
C LYS A 1024 -12.56 -3.79 -44.43
N SER A 1025 -12.90 -2.52 -44.24
CA SER A 1025 -12.46 -1.39 -45.06
C SER A 1025 -12.37 -0.13 -44.21
N ALA A 1026 -11.38 0.73 -44.46
CA ALA A 1026 -11.25 2.03 -43.80
C ALA A 1026 -11.00 3.16 -44.80
N ALA A 1027 -11.60 4.31 -44.55
CA ALA A 1027 -11.26 5.57 -45.22
C ALA A 1027 -10.84 6.57 -44.14
N ILE A 1028 -9.60 7.05 -44.22
CA ILE A 1028 -9.13 8.18 -43.43
C ILE A 1028 -9.52 9.42 -44.23
N PRO A 1029 -10.51 10.21 -43.78
CA PRO A 1029 -11.03 11.30 -44.58
C PRO A 1029 -10.03 12.45 -44.67
N ALA A 1030 -10.21 13.35 -45.63
CA ALA A 1030 -9.38 14.56 -45.72
C ALA A 1030 -9.69 15.57 -44.60
N THR A 1031 -10.97 15.64 -44.21
CA THR A 1031 -11.48 16.46 -43.13
C THR A 1031 -12.50 15.68 -42.31
N VAL A 1032 -12.70 16.08 -41.06
CA VAL A 1032 -13.68 15.49 -40.14
C VAL A 1032 -14.35 16.62 -39.36
N LYS A 1033 -15.66 16.51 -39.11
CA LYS A 1033 -16.43 17.50 -38.36
C LYS A 1033 -16.82 16.96 -36.99
N VAL A 1034 -16.85 17.82 -35.98
CA VAL A 1034 -17.36 17.51 -34.63
C VAL A 1034 -18.23 18.67 -34.15
N LYS A 1035 -19.36 18.36 -33.52
CA LYS A 1035 -20.20 19.35 -32.82
C LYS A 1035 -19.78 19.36 -31.35
N ALA A 1036 -19.36 20.51 -30.83
CA ALA A 1036 -18.96 20.69 -29.44
C ALA A 1036 -19.60 21.99 -28.91
N ASN A 1037 -20.37 21.91 -27.83
CA ASN A 1037 -21.13 23.03 -27.26
C ASN A 1037 -21.98 23.78 -28.29
N GLY A 1038 -22.77 23.04 -29.08
CA GLY A 1038 -23.63 23.63 -30.12
C GLY A 1038 -22.91 24.03 -31.42
N VAL A 1039 -21.59 24.21 -31.40
CA VAL A 1039 -20.78 24.70 -32.54
C VAL A 1039 -20.17 23.54 -33.34
N VAL A 1040 -20.24 23.60 -34.67
CA VAL A 1040 -19.65 22.58 -35.57
C VAL A 1040 -18.25 22.99 -36.02
N TYR A 1041 -17.23 22.26 -35.57
CA TYR A 1041 -15.84 22.45 -35.95
C TYR A 1041 -15.44 21.49 -37.08
N SER A 1042 -14.76 21.99 -38.11
CA SER A 1042 -14.23 21.20 -39.23
C SER A 1042 -12.70 21.15 -39.17
N PHE A 1043 -12.13 19.96 -39.02
CA PHE A 1043 -10.69 19.72 -38.91
C PHE A 1043 -10.13 18.99 -40.13
N ARG A 1044 -8.92 19.34 -40.56
CA ARG A 1044 -8.12 18.60 -41.55
C ARG A 1044 -7.43 17.42 -40.87
N VAL A 1045 -7.57 16.21 -41.41
CA VAL A 1045 -6.86 15.03 -40.90
C VAL A 1045 -5.47 14.99 -41.51
N THR A 1046 -4.46 15.31 -40.70
CA THR A 1046 -3.07 15.45 -41.15
C THR A 1046 -2.21 14.26 -40.77
N ASN A 1047 -2.56 13.48 -39.75
CA ASN A 1047 -1.73 12.38 -39.26
C ASN A 1047 -2.54 11.11 -39.06
N ILE A 1048 -1.96 9.94 -39.33
CA ILE A 1048 -2.44 8.66 -38.81
C ILE A 1048 -1.57 8.31 -37.59
N SER A 1049 -2.18 8.20 -36.41
CA SER A 1049 -1.45 7.97 -35.16
C SER A 1049 -0.74 6.60 -35.11
N ALA A 1050 0.19 6.46 -34.18
CA ALA A 1050 0.82 5.17 -33.91
C ALA A 1050 -0.22 4.12 -33.52
N LYS A 1051 -0.05 2.89 -34.03
CA LYS A 1051 -0.96 1.74 -33.79
C LYS A 1051 -2.45 1.95 -34.16
N ALA A 1052 -2.81 2.97 -34.95
CA ALA A 1052 -4.21 3.33 -35.25
C ALA A 1052 -5.10 2.18 -35.80
N PHE A 1053 -4.50 1.28 -36.59
CA PHE A 1053 -5.10 0.07 -37.16
C PHE A 1053 -4.33 -1.21 -36.76
N ALA A 1054 -3.50 -1.16 -35.71
CA ALA A 1054 -2.71 -2.32 -35.30
C ALA A 1054 -3.64 -3.47 -34.89
N GLY A 1055 -3.40 -4.68 -35.41
CA GLY A 1055 -4.20 -5.87 -35.10
C GLY A 1055 -5.61 -5.90 -35.73
N CYS A 1056 -5.95 -5.00 -36.66
CA CYS A 1056 -7.20 -5.09 -37.43
C CYS A 1056 -7.10 -6.22 -38.48
N THR A 1057 -7.19 -7.48 -38.05
CA THR A 1057 -6.88 -8.67 -38.86
C THR A 1057 -7.80 -8.87 -40.07
N LYS A 1058 -9.03 -8.33 -40.03
CA LYS A 1058 -10.02 -8.43 -41.12
C LYS A 1058 -9.97 -7.28 -42.13
N LEU A 1059 -9.14 -6.25 -41.92
CA LEU A 1059 -9.07 -5.05 -42.76
C LEU A 1059 -8.45 -5.38 -44.12
N LYS A 1060 -9.21 -5.23 -45.22
CA LYS A 1060 -8.78 -5.58 -46.59
C LYS A 1060 -8.27 -4.39 -47.39
N LYS A 1061 -8.86 -3.20 -47.20
CA LYS A 1061 -8.54 -1.99 -47.97
C LYS A 1061 -8.52 -0.73 -47.09
N VAL A 1062 -7.58 0.17 -47.35
CA VAL A 1062 -7.46 1.49 -46.69
C VAL A 1062 -7.29 2.59 -47.73
N ILE A 1063 -8.06 3.67 -47.60
CA ILE A 1063 -7.88 4.90 -48.38
C ILE A 1063 -7.35 6.00 -47.45
N ILE A 1064 -6.19 6.57 -47.74
CA ILE A 1064 -5.56 7.66 -46.99
C ILE A 1064 -5.91 8.99 -47.65
N GLY A 1065 -6.54 9.89 -46.90
CA GLY A 1065 -7.04 11.19 -47.37
C GLY A 1065 -5.96 12.16 -47.84
N LYS A 1066 -6.37 13.15 -48.64
CA LYS A 1066 -5.45 14.07 -49.35
C LYS A 1066 -4.63 15.01 -48.44
N ASN A 1067 -5.01 15.18 -47.18
CA ASN A 1067 -4.36 16.10 -46.23
C ASN A 1067 -3.33 15.42 -45.32
N VAL A 1068 -3.18 14.10 -45.41
CA VAL A 1068 -2.29 13.34 -44.50
C VAL A 1068 -0.82 13.61 -44.86
N VAL A 1069 -0.04 14.08 -43.89
CA VAL A 1069 1.40 14.36 -44.00
C VAL A 1069 2.25 13.31 -43.30
N SER A 1070 1.69 12.52 -42.36
CA SER A 1070 2.44 11.44 -41.70
C SER A 1070 1.62 10.20 -41.34
N ILE A 1071 2.30 9.05 -41.33
CA ILE A 1071 1.79 7.75 -40.85
C ILE A 1071 2.67 7.30 -39.68
N GLY A 1072 2.07 7.06 -38.51
CA GLY A 1072 2.78 6.76 -37.26
C GLY A 1072 3.41 5.36 -37.18
N LYS A 1073 4.23 5.15 -36.13
CA LYS A 1073 4.86 3.85 -35.81
C LYS A 1073 3.78 2.78 -35.68
N GLU A 1074 3.98 1.63 -36.35
CA GLU A 1074 3.06 0.49 -36.29
C GLU A 1074 1.61 0.76 -36.68
N ALA A 1075 1.33 1.85 -37.42
CA ALA A 1075 -0.04 2.28 -37.74
C ALA A 1075 -0.96 1.18 -38.30
N PHE A 1076 -0.44 0.25 -39.11
CA PHE A 1076 -1.17 -0.90 -39.69
C PHE A 1076 -0.55 -2.25 -39.30
N SER A 1077 0.22 -2.29 -38.21
CA SER A 1077 0.96 -3.50 -37.82
C SER A 1077 0.02 -4.69 -37.56
N LYS A 1078 0.37 -5.88 -38.05
CA LYS A 1078 -0.43 -7.11 -37.93
C LYS A 1078 -1.84 -7.05 -38.56
N ALA A 1079 -2.14 -6.09 -39.44
CA ALA A 1079 -3.38 -6.08 -40.25
C ALA A 1079 -3.29 -7.11 -41.40
N LYS A 1080 -3.31 -8.40 -41.06
CA LYS A 1080 -2.94 -9.53 -41.93
C LYS A 1080 -3.70 -9.57 -43.27
N ALA A 1081 -4.98 -9.17 -43.30
CA ALA A 1081 -5.81 -9.16 -44.51
C ALA A 1081 -5.63 -7.92 -45.40
N LEU A 1082 -4.80 -6.93 -45.03
CA LEU A 1082 -4.71 -5.64 -45.73
C LEU A 1082 -3.97 -5.79 -47.05
N LYS A 1083 -4.75 -5.86 -48.14
CA LYS A 1083 -4.27 -6.07 -49.51
C LYS A 1083 -4.08 -4.78 -50.30
N LYS A 1084 -4.83 -3.72 -50.00
CA LYS A 1084 -4.84 -2.48 -50.81
C LYS A 1084 -4.74 -1.23 -49.94
N ILE A 1085 -3.73 -0.39 -50.18
CA ILE A 1085 -3.59 0.94 -49.58
C ILE A 1085 -3.58 1.98 -50.69
N THR A 1086 -4.55 2.89 -50.71
CA THR A 1086 -4.61 3.97 -51.71
C THR A 1086 -4.30 5.30 -51.05
N ILE A 1087 -3.18 5.93 -51.43
CA ILE A 1087 -2.67 7.18 -50.87
C ILE A 1087 -3.09 8.33 -51.77
N LYS A 1088 -4.08 9.13 -51.33
CA LYS A 1088 -4.56 10.31 -52.08
C LYS A 1088 -3.77 11.58 -51.78
N THR A 1089 -3.01 11.62 -50.68
CA THR A 1089 -2.16 12.77 -50.35
C THR A 1089 -1.00 12.91 -51.31
N THR A 1090 -0.65 14.14 -51.66
CA THR A 1090 0.54 14.52 -52.43
C THR A 1090 1.67 15.08 -51.55
N THR A 1091 1.44 15.17 -50.24
CA THR A 1091 2.30 15.85 -49.26
C THR A 1091 2.78 14.94 -48.12
N LEU A 1092 2.69 13.61 -48.28
CA LEU A 1092 3.19 12.67 -47.27
C LEU A 1092 4.71 12.83 -47.11
N LYS A 1093 5.15 13.15 -45.88
CA LYS A 1093 6.57 13.40 -45.54
C LYS A 1093 7.19 12.27 -44.72
N LYS A 1094 6.40 11.54 -43.92
CA LYS A 1094 6.93 10.54 -42.97
C LYS A 1094 6.05 9.28 -42.88
N VAL A 1095 6.71 8.12 -42.82
CA VAL A 1095 6.10 6.82 -42.50
C VAL A 1095 6.92 6.18 -41.38
N GLY A 1096 6.27 5.86 -40.25
CA GLY A 1096 6.92 5.40 -39.04
C GLY A 1096 7.49 3.98 -39.11
N LYS A 1097 8.41 3.65 -38.19
CA LYS A 1097 8.98 2.31 -38.04
C LYS A 1097 7.86 1.26 -37.93
N ASN A 1098 7.99 0.16 -38.65
CA ASN A 1098 7.02 -0.94 -38.70
C ASN A 1098 5.58 -0.55 -39.07
N ALA A 1099 5.34 0.63 -39.67
CA ALA A 1099 3.99 1.12 -39.98
C ALA A 1099 3.11 0.12 -40.75
N ILE A 1100 3.69 -0.70 -41.63
CA ILE A 1100 2.99 -1.74 -42.40
C ILE A 1100 3.54 -3.15 -42.16
N LYS A 1101 4.20 -3.39 -41.02
CA LYS A 1101 4.75 -4.71 -40.69
C LYS A 1101 3.62 -5.73 -40.49
N GLY A 1102 3.69 -6.85 -41.20
CA GLY A 1102 2.71 -7.94 -41.04
C GLY A 1102 1.37 -7.73 -41.77
N ILE A 1103 1.30 -6.84 -42.75
CA ILE A 1103 0.20 -6.79 -43.73
C ILE A 1103 0.35 -7.87 -44.80
N TYR A 1104 -0.61 -7.98 -45.74
CA TYR A 1104 -0.57 -8.99 -46.81
C TYR A 1104 0.73 -8.91 -47.62
N LYS A 1105 1.41 -10.06 -47.81
CA LYS A 1105 2.74 -10.14 -48.43
C LYS A 1105 2.84 -9.55 -49.84
N LYS A 1106 1.74 -9.58 -50.61
CA LYS A 1106 1.63 -9.00 -51.97
C LYS A 1106 0.73 -7.75 -51.98
N ALA A 1107 0.69 -6.98 -50.90
CA ALA A 1107 -0.13 -5.78 -50.82
C ALA A 1107 0.20 -4.79 -51.95
N LYS A 1108 -0.84 -4.19 -52.53
CA LYS A 1108 -0.73 -3.12 -53.54
C LYS A 1108 -0.94 -1.78 -52.85
N ILE A 1109 0.08 -0.94 -52.89
CA ILE A 1109 0.03 0.46 -52.45
C ILE A 1109 -0.06 1.31 -53.73
N SER A 1110 -1.07 2.16 -53.86
CA SER A 1110 -1.24 3.02 -55.04
C SER A 1110 -1.20 4.50 -54.64
N CYS A 1111 -0.52 5.33 -55.44
CA CYS A 1111 -0.44 6.77 -55.24
C CYS A 1111 -0.36 7.50 -56.59
N GLY A 1112 -0.63 8.80 -56.65
CA GLY A 1112 -0.58 9.55 -57.91
C GLY A 1112 0.78 9.49 -58.63
N LYS A 1113 0.77 9.45 -59.97
CA LYS A 1113 1.96 9.30 -60.85
C LYS A 1113 3.13 10.21 -60.46
N LYS A 1114 2.86 11.49 -60.15
CA LYS A 1114 3.87 12.49 -59.76
C LYS A 1114 4.56 12.21 -58.41
N LYS A 1115 4.00 11.38 -57.53
CA LYS A 1115 4.53 11.10 -56.18
C LYS A 1115 5.09 9.69 -56.01
N LEU A 1116 4.99 8.84 -57.04
CA LEU A 1116 5.49 7.47 -57.01
C LEU A 1116 6.98 7.38 -56.62
N LYS A 1117 7.85 8.20 -57.23
CA LYS A 1117 9.29 8.22 -56.95
C LYS A 1117 9.59 8.63 -55.49
N ALA A 1118 8.87 9.63 -54.97
CA ALA A 1118 9.05 10.11 -53.60
C ALA A 1118 8.54 9.09 -52.56
N TYR A 1119 7.38 8.48 -52.77
CA TYR A 1119 6.82 7.54 -51.80
C TYR A 1119 7.54 6.18 -51.79
N LYS A 1120 8.20 5.78 -52.88
CA LYS A 1120 9.14 4.64 -52.87
C LYS A 1120 10.26 4.83 -51.83
N LYS A 1121 10.72 6.06 -51.58
CA LYS A 1121 11.74 6.34 -50.56
C LYS A 1121 11.18 6.22 -49.14
N LEU A 1122 9.92 6.61 -48.93
CA LEU A 1122 9.26 6.56 -47.62
C LEU A 1122 8.83 5.14 -47.21
N PHE A 1123 8.47 4.29 -48.16
CA PHE A 1123 8.11 2.88 -47.90
C PHE A 1123 9.32 1.98 -48.13
N ASN A 1124 10.08 1.73 -47.07
CA ASN A 1124 11.32 0.95 -47.08
C ASN A 1124 11.30 -0.17 -46.02
N ALA A 1125 12.41 -0.90 -45.88
CA ALA A 1125 12.50 -2.02 -44.94
C ALA A 1125 12.16 -1.62 -43.49
N LYS A 1126 12.58 -0.42 -43.05
CA LYS A 1126 12.32 0.09 -41.68
C LYS A 1126 10.83 0.31 -41.42
N THR A 1127 10.03 0.60 -42.45
CA THR A 1127 8.57 0.76 -42.32
C THR A 1127 7.79 -0.55 -42.40
N GLY A 1128 8.48 -1.68 -42.65
CA GLY A 1128 7.88 -2.99 -42.87
C GLY A 1128 7.48 -3.26 -44.33
N TYR A 1129 7.93 -2.44 -45.28
CA TYR A 1129 7.74 -2.70 -46.72
C TYR A 1129 8.60 -3.90 -47.16
N LYS A 1130 8.04 -4.77 -48.00
CA LYS A 1130 8.74 -5.94 -48.56
C LYS A 1130 8.78 -5.83 -50.08
N LYS A 1131 9.86 -6.35 -50.72
CA LYS A 1131 10.00 -6.38 -52.19
C LYS A 1131 8.82 -7.05 -52.91
N SER A 1132 8.14 -7.99 -52.25
CA SER A 1132 6.93 -8.66 -52.76
C SER A 1132 5.68 -7.77 -52.83
N MET A 1133 5.69 -6.60 -52.19
CA MET A 1133 4.61 -5.60 -52.25
C MET A 1133 4.82 -4.68 -53.45
N LYS A 1134 3.72 -4.29 -54.13
CA LYS A 1134 3.79 -3.39 -55.30
C LYS A 1134 3.36 -1.97 -54.91
N LEU A 1135 4.24 -0.99 -55.07
CA LEU A 1135 3.90 0.44 -55.03
C LEU A 1135 3.73 0.96 -56.47
N THR A 1136 2.51 1.29 -56.89
CA THR A 1136 2.17 1.65 -58.29
C THR A 1136 1.52 3.03 -58.41
N LYS A 1137 1.47 3.54 -59.66
CA LYS A 1137 0.58 4.63 -60.04
C LYS A 1137 -0.89 4.24 -59.90
#